data_AF-D8PZ79-F1
#
_entry.id   AF-D8PZ79-F1
#
_cell.length_a   1.000
_cell.length_b   1.000
_cell.length_c   1.000
_cell.angle_alpha   90.00
_cell.angle_beta   90.00
_cell.angle_gamma   90.00
#
_symmetry.space_group_name_H-M   'P 1'
#
loop_
_entity.id
_entity.type
_entity.pdbx_description
1 polymer ?
#
loop_
_entity_poly.entity_id
_entity_poly.type
_entity_poly.pdbx_seq_one_letter_code
_entity_poly.pdbx_strand_id
1 'polypeptide(L)'
;MFNPLDLPNLFKRSRPAEQHGDEGQRSEERVELGEEVLVGALAPDSTVCGTAALDVADGLRILAWTSEQLLVFEYGTDLKQLYTADARGVVSARWAEDHSYVLEFEDHFEVYHLQAVDADSNAVGAGLPTVRPNFQPQLLHRLPAAGHGVFSIMSSSEILVTSGQPEEGVLYTLTASGNKCKRKELWHAPQPASHAPVISALLPLDIDSIVIGYSDGRLCRSTLADLCSGSSPKVKANAAMPGRIGGLHVVRHPRTQEPLIVAGGDDGSIGLWSADTLTLRARWTIFLTPLAHVVQLPDVKGTPLRGCALCVAVDGTIAVVAVDSLEMVYMIPGSVAALRRICLQSNSLMLRYVDGRARVWDTATRELWRTVGQDKAQEMLQHGGGRRILTHHPTSVRYHSSQYLLSTSDATDLGAVLHLDLQRYVAEASAITKAISTNRAQTRAILDTMDRLRVLLGALVTPGLNEGIDTICARRLGAPMSVVHTGMSSDGCTTLYTGDNVRAPWCISSETSANRALAIVVVLRALAMFEEYADSATTVITFYATSLAACVGSSYCTPSLPFFAHRWLEGTPEVRHAARVLFDASAVRMTDEEASTVVEHWQHQLPCLQSPPEQEATSSAMALFICGYLAAEKYAVMSTHVLTDISKSVALYLHDEHSTHRVLAIELCAYGFHVWQHYVDAMEILRALFMLATSAKKDSISTQNPGGQARAAILSIASAVTPLFMTTLSLDVLSPSTAEHRRSVMQVVAFLIRKRPLVLQSSLPRLMEAVVKSLDPNATASRELVLDTATEIIRQVVKTYPTVDFHGGTQRLAVGTSEGAVIMYDLKTAIRLYVLEGHKRRISACSFSPDGRRLLTLSLEESVVLVWKVGSSFSSFFNPGAPPRQGHGGSDPFKTFPFNVGEEADMTVTETFDLVKFEWTGDRSVRVKIRHSVLTLST
;
A
#
# COMPACT_ATOMS: atom_id res chain seq x y z
N MET A 1 -32.20 46.74 -24.93
CA MET A 1 -31.96 46.69 -26.40
C MET A 1 -30.60 46.04 -26.57
N PHE A 2 -30.61 44.74 -26.88
CA PHE A 2 -29.42 43.90 -26.97
C PHE A 2 -28.90 43.96 -28.42
N ASN A 3 -27.64 44.38 -28.59
CA ASN A 3 -26.85 44.08 -29.78
C ASN A 3 -25.86 42.96 -29.38
N PRO A 4 -25.81 41.82 -30.09
CA PRO A 4 -24.86 40.76 -29.83
C PRO A 4 -23.47 41.11 -30.39
N LEU A 5 -22.46 40.69 -29.65
CA LEU A 5 -21.03 40.81 -29.92
C LEU A 5 -20.59 39.90 -31.08
N ASP A 6 -19.83 40.48 -32.00
CA ASP A 6 -18.99 39.78 -32.97
C ASP A 6 -17.92 38.94 -32.27
N LEU A 7 -17.87 37.65 -32.61
CA LEU A 7 -16.75 36.76 -32.29
C LEU A 7 -15.66 36.87 -33.37
N PRO A 8 -14.36 36.84 -33.00
CA PRO A 8 -13.24 37.03 -33.91
C PRO A 8 -12.90 35.77 -34.73
N ASN A 9 -12.60 36.00 -36.00
CA ASN A 9 -12.22 35.01 -37.01
C ASN A 9 -10.85 34.35 -36.70
N LEU A 10 -10.83 33.02 -36.62
CA LEU A 10 -9.72 32.18 -36.15
C LEU A 10 -8.79 31.66 -37.28
N PHE A 11 -8.57 32.43 -38.34
CA PHE A 11 -7.59 32.09 -39.38
C PHE A 11 -6.67 33.26 -39.73
N LYS A 12 -5.79 33.62 -38.78
CA LYS A 12 -4.54 34.32 -39.09
C LYS A 12 -3.38 33.43 -38.66
N ARG A 13 -2.80 32.71 -39.63
CA ARG A 13 -1.44 32.17 -39.48
C ARG A 13 -0.43 33.22 -39.94
N SER A 14 0.62 33.29 -39.15
CA SER A 14 1.78 34.18 -39.15
C SER A 14 2.55 34.24 -40.47
N ARG A 15 3.08 35.44 -40.76
CA ARG A 15 4.14 35.68 -41.76
C ARG A 15 5.36 34.78 -41.48
N PRO A 16 6.04 34.23 -42.49
CA PRO A 16 7.45 33.89 -42.41
C PRO A 16 8.31 35.06 -42.92
N ALA A 17 9.48 35.18 -42.31
CA ALA A 17 10.53 36.14 -42.62
C ALA A 17 11.21 35.82 -43.96
N GLU A 18 11.70 36.86 -44.62
CA GLU A 18 12.67 36.76 -45.71
C GLU A 18 13.96 36.10 -45.22
N GLN A 19 14.45 35.07 -45.93
CA GLN A 19 15.84 34.94 -46.36
C GLN A 19 16.09 33.64 -47.14
N HIS A 20 16.52 33.83 -48.40
CA HIS A 20 17.53 33.07 -49.15
C HIS A 20 17.28 31.60 -49.52
N GLY A 21 17.20 31.37 -50.85
CA GLY A 21 18.12 30.47 -51.53
C GLY A 21 17.63 29.04 -51.82
N ASP A 22 17.65 28.73 -53.12
CA ASP A 22 17.70 27.44 -53.79
C ASP A 22 16.42 26.65 -54.15
N GLU A 23 16.49 26.18 -55.40
CA GLU A 23 15.45 25.77 -56.33
C GLU A 23 14.89 24.37 -56.07
N GLY A 24 13.60 24.19 -56.36
CA GLY A 24 12.95 22.88 -56.40
C GLY A 24 11.46 22.97 -56.77
N GLN A 25 11.17 22.83 -58.06
CA GLN A 25 9.85 22.85 -58.72
C GLN A 25 8.69 22.23 -57.92
N ARG A 26 7.59 22.98 -57.77
CA ARG A 26 6.22 22.45 -57.68
C ARG A 26 5.31 23.27 -58.57
N SER A 27 4.85 22.65 -59.66
CA SER A 27 3.82 23.15 -60.54
C SER A 27 2.47 23.17 -59.82
N GLU A 28 1.90 24.36 -59.60
CA GLU A 28 0.48 24.49 -59.29
C GLU A 28 -0.32 24.24 -60.57
N GLU A 29 -0.86 23.03 -60.75
CA GLU A 29 -1.81 22.72 -61.82
C GLU A 29 -3.14 23.41 -61.53
N ARG A 30 -3.33 24.62 -62.09
CA ARG A 30 -4.64 25.26 -62.18
C ARG A 30 -5.46 24.56 -63.28
N VAL A 31 -6.63 24.03 -62.91
CA VAL A 31 -7.63 23.56 -63.88
C VAL A 31 -8.26 24.79 -64.54
N GLU A 32 -7.90 25.07 -65.80
CA GLU A 32 -8.58 26.07 -66.63
C GLU A 32 -9.76 25.41 -67.35
N LEU A 33 -10.97 25.97 -67.20
CA LEU A 33 -12.17 25.52 -67.91
C LEU A 33 -12.06 25.95 -69.39
N GLY A 34 -12.21 24.99 -70.31
CA GLY A 34 -12.25 25.26 -71.75
C GLY A 34 -13.55 25.91 -72.24
N GLU A 35 -13.62 26.24 -73.53
CA GLU A 35 -14.84 26.77 -74.16
C GLU A 35 -16.02 25.77 -74.09
N GLU A 36 -17.23 26.27 -73.85
CA GLU A 36 -18.45 25.46 -73.83
C GLU A 36 -18.75 24.91 -75.24
N VAL A 37 -18.72 23.59 -75.39
CA VAL A 37 -19.09 22.91 -76.65
C VAL A 37 -20.49 22.33 -76.52
N LEU A 38 -21.40 22.72 -77.41
CA LEU A 38 -22.74 22.12 -77.51
C LEU A 38 -22.66 20.79 -78.26
N VAL A 39 -22.69 19.67 -77.54
CA VAL A 39 -22.50 18.32 -78.11
C VAL A 39 -23.83 17.60 -78.43
N GLY A 40 -24.98 18.23 -78.15
CA GLY A 40 -26.30 17.71 -78.47
C GLY A 40 -27.42 18.42 -77.71
N ALA A 41 -28.68 18.11 -78.03
CA ALA A 41 -29.85 18.62 -77.33
C ALA A 41 -30.68 17.44 -76.79
N LEU A 42 -30.80 17.36 -75.47
CA LEU A 42 -31.84 16.60 -74.80
C LEU A 42 -33.02 17.56 -74.60
N ALA A 43 -34.20 17.22 -75.12
CA ALA A 43 -35.41 17.99 -74.86
C ALA A 43 -36.19 17.30 -73.73
N PRO A 44 -35.97 17.65 -72.46
CA PRO A 44 -36.82 17.16 -71.39
C PRO A 44 -38.19 17.84 -71.51
N ASP A 45 -39.26 17.07 -71.35
CA ASP A 45 -40.64 17.60 -71.36
C ASP A 45 -40.92 18.50 -70.12
N SER A 46 -40.01 18.54 -69.15
CA SER A 46 -40.12 19.29 -67.89
C SER A 46 -38.75 19.72 -67.33
N THR A 47 -38.74 20.48 -66.23
CA THR A 47 -37.51 20.98 -65.59
C THR A 47 -36.69 19.85 -64.98
N VAL A 48 -35.39 19.83 -65.25
CA VAL A 48 -34.44 18.87 -64.67
C VAL A 48 -34.32 19.12 -63.16
N CYS A 49 -34.63 18.11 -62.35
CA CYS A 49 -34.56 18.13 -60.90
C CYS A 49 -33.15 17.81 -60.40
N GLY A 50 -32.39 16.98 -61.13
CA GLY A 50 -31.00 16.68 -60.79
C GLY A 50 -30.32 15.82 -61.85
N THR A 51 -29.00 15.67 -61.70
CA THR A 51 -28.16 14.83 -62.56
C THR A 51 -27.13 14.04 -61.74
N ALA A 52 -26.73 12.87 -62.24
CA ALA A 52 -25.67 12.05 -61.68
C ALA A 52 -24.84 11.42 -62.80
N ALA A 53 -23.52 11.59 -62.76
CA ALA A 53 -22.60 11.10 -63.79
C ALA A 53 -21.66 10.00 -63.23
N LEU A 54 -21.33 9.03 -64.06
CA LEU A 54 -20.35 7.97 -63.80
C LEU A 54 -19.36 7.90 -64.97
N ASP A 55 -18.07 7.89 -64.66
CA ASP A 55 -17.01 7.71 -65.65
C ASP A 55 -16.86 6.22 -65.98
N VAL A 56 -16.94 5.88 -67.27
CA VAL A 56 -16.87 4.51 -67.79
C VAL A 56 -15.78 4.47 -68.87
N ALA A 57 -15.17 3.30 -69.10
CA ALA A 57 -14.01 3.17 -70.00
C ALA A 57 -14.15 3.80 -71.41
N ASP A 58 -15.38 3.92 -71.93
CA ASP A 58 -15.68 4.46 -73.27
C ASP A 58 -16.43 5.83 -73.24
N GLY A 59 -16.57 6.49 -72.07
CA GLY A 59 -17.23 7.78 -71.92
C GLY A 59 -17.96 7.97 -70.58
N LEU A 60 -18.70 9.06 -70.43
CA LEU A 60 -19.51 9.38 -69.25
C LEU A 60 -20.95 8.88 -69.39
N ARG A 61 -21.44 8.13 -68.41
CA ARG A 61 -22.88 7.81 -68.30
C ARG A 61 -23.57 8.75 -67.35
N ILE A 62 -24.68 9.32 -67.79
CA ILE A 62 -25.37 10.38 -67.06
C ILE A 62 -26.84 9.99 -66.90
N LEU A 63 -27.30 10.07 -65.65
CA LEU A 63 -28.70 10.08 -65.27
C LEU A 63 -29.13 11.53 -65.13
N ALA A 64 -30.23 11.90 -65.76
CA ALA A 64 -30.92 13.15 -65.49
C ALA A 64 -32.38 12.82 -65.19
N TRP A 65 -32.94 13.36 -64.13
CA TRP A 65 -34.36 13.15 -63.82
C TRP A 65 -35.08 14.48 -63.71
N THR A 66 -36.35 14.43 -64.07
CA THR A 66 -37.31 15.51 -63.94
C THR A 66 -38.38 15.07 -62.92
N SER A 67 -39.41 15.89 -62.71
CA SER A 67 -40.53 15.51 -61.85
C SER A 67 -41.35 14.33 -62.41
N GLU A 68 -41.25 14.05 -63.72
CA GLU A 68 -42.10 13.09 -64.43
C GLU A 68 -41.32 11.95 -65.11
N GLN A 69 -40.09 12.21 -65.56
CA GLN A 69 -39.29 11.30 -66.39
C GLN A 69 -37.84 11.17 -65.90
N LEU A 70 -37.28 9.98 -66.06
CA LEU A 70 -35.86 9.68 -65.96
C LEU A 70 -35.25 9.51 -67.37
N LEU A 71 -34.19 10.26 -67.63
CA LEU A 71 -33.40 10.24 -68.85
C LEU A 71 -32.05 9.62 -68.56
N VAL A 72 -31.65 8.64 -69.36
CA VAL A 72 -30.32 8.02 -69.26
C VAL A 72 -29.62 8.16 -70.60
N PHE A 73 -28.42 8.72 -70.57
CA PHE A 73 -27.63 8.98 -71.76
C PHE A 73 -26.15 8.74 -71.51
N GLU A 74 -25.41 8.51 -72.59
CA GLU A 74 -23.98 8.27 -72.61
C GLU A 74 -23.31 9.36 -73.45
N TYR A 75 -22.22 9.89 -72.93
CA TYR A 75 -21.44 10.97 -73.50
C TYR A 75 -20.01 10.47 -73.77
N GLY A 76 -19.71 10.26 -75.05
CA GLY A 76 -18.35 9.95 -75.52
C GLY A 76 -17.86 11.10 -76.39
N THR A 77 -17.84 10.89 -77.72
CA THR A 77 -17.62 11.94 -78.71
C THR A 77 -18.89 12.71 -79.06
N ASP A 78 -20.05 12.04 -78.98
CA ASP A 78 -21.40 12.60 -79.20
C ASP A 78 -22.31 12.25 -78.01
N LEU A 79 -23.37 13.05 -77.81
CA LEU A 79 -24.40 12.78 -76.81
C LEU A 79 -25.41 11.76 -77.32
N LYS A 80 -25.50 10.59 -76.68
CA LYS A 80 -26.42 9.50 -77.08
C LYS A 80 -27.41 9.17 -75.96
N GLN A 81 -28.70 9.34 -76.24
CA GLN A 81 -29.77 8.89 -75.34
C GLN A 81 -29.90 7.36 -75.39
N LEU A 82 -29.83 6.71 -74.22
CA LEU A 82 -29.95 5.26 -74.08
C LEU A 82 -31.42 4.84 -73.93
N TYR A 83 -32.15 5.47 -73.01
CA TYR A 83 -33.61 5.32 -72.88
C TYR A 83 -34.22 6.46 -72.05
N THR A 84 -35.55 6.56 -72.11
CA THR A 84 -36.38 7.41 -71.24
C THR A 84 -37.40 6.52 -70.54
N ALA A 85 -37.59 6.73 -69.24
CA ALA A 85 -38.60 6.03 -68.46
C ALA A 85 -39.48 7.03 -67.70
N ASP A 86 -40.76 6.71 -67.56
CA ASP A 86 -41.68 7.45 -66.70
C ASP A 86 -41.34 7.11 -65.23
N ALA A 87 -40.88 8.10 -64.48
CA ALA A 87 -40.42 7.94 -63.11
C ALA A 87 -40.86 9.15 -62.28
N ARG A 88 -42.05 9.04 -61.68
CA ARG A 88 -42.66 10.10 -60.86
C ARG A 88 -42.21 10.01 -59.42
N GLY A 89 -41.88 11.16 -58.82
CA GLY A 89 -41.57 11.24 -57.38
C GLY A 89 -40.15 10.84 -57.00
N VAL A 90 -39.21 10.83 -57.97
CA VAL A 90 -37.79 10.59 -57.70
C VAL A 90 -37.20 11.77 -56.93
N VAL A 91 -36.77 11.53 -55.68
CA VAL A 91 -36.12 12.52 -54.82
C VAL A 91 -34.65 12.68 -55.23
N SER A 92 -33.95 11.57 -55.43
CA SER A 92 -32.57 11.56 -55.92
C SER A 92 -32.26 10.31 -56.73
N ALA A 93 -31.28 10.38 -57.64
CA ALA A 93 -30.77 9.23 -58.38
C ALA A 93 -29.24 9.18 -58.33
N ARG A 94 -28.66 7.98 -58.21
CA ARG A 94 -27.19 7.77 -58.16
C ARG A 94 -26.78 6.47 -58.83
N TRP A 95 -25.58 6.46 -59.40
CA TRP A 95 -24.96 5.22 -59.90
C TRP A 95 -24.42 4.38 -58.73
N ALA A 96 -24.62 3.06 -58.80
CA ALA A 96 -24.04 2.09 -57.87
C ALA A 96 -22.83 1.38 -58.48
N GLU A 97 -22.94 0.97 -59.75
CA GLU A 97 -21.88 0.31 -60.54
C GLU A 97 -22.06 0.69 -62.03
N ASP A 98 -21.12 0.30 -62.90
CA ASP A 98 -21.09 0.63 -64.34
C ASP A 98 -22.44 0.43 -65.06
N HIS A 99 -23.18 -0.62 -64.69
CA HIS A 99 -24.47 -0.98 -65.27
C HIS A 99 -25.60 -1.01 -64.24
N SER A 100 -25.47 -0.38 -63.07
CA SER A 100 -26.56 -0.32 -62.10
C SER A 100 -26.69 1.04 -61.42
N TYR A 101 -27.93 1.47 -61.21
CA TYR A 101 -28.24 2.73 -60.58
C TYR A 101 -29.40 2.58 -59.59
N VAL A 102 -29.50 3.52 -58.66
CA VAL A 102 -30.50 3.53 -57.59
C VAL A 102 -31.32 4.81 -57.69
N LEU A 103 -32.64 4.66 -57.61
CA LEU A 103 -33.60 5.74 -57.47
C LEU A 103 -34.13 5.78 -56.04
N GLU A 104 -34.15 6.96 -55.45
CA GLU A 104 -34.72 7.25 -54.14
C GLU A 104 -36.11 7.87 -54.29
N PHE A 105 -37.08 7.30 -53.58
CA PHE A 105 -38.43 7.84 -53.39
C PHE A 105 -38.65 8.12 -51.89
N GLU A 106 -39.70 8.86 -51.54
CA GLU A 106 -39.97 9.25 -50.14
C GLU A 106 -40.12 8.04 -49.18
N ASP A 107 -40.64 6.91 -49.67
CA ASP A 107 -40.98 5.73 -48.87
C ASP A 107 -40.18 4.47 -49.23
N HIS A 108 -39.44 4.47 -50.35
CA HIS A 108 -38.65 3.32 -50.79
C HIS A 108 -37.52 3.68 -51.77
N PHE A 109 -36.63 2.71 -52.00
CA PHE A 109 -35.57 2.77 -53.00
C PHE A 109 -35.77 1.69 -54.06
N GLU A 110 -35.37 1.99 -55.29
CA GLU A 110 -35.40 1.05 -56.40
C GLU A 110 -34.01 0.94 -57.03
N VAL A 111 -33.49 -0.29 -57.11
CA VAL A 111 -32.20 -0.59 -57.75
C VAL A 111 -32.46 -1.17 -59.12
N TYR A 112 -31.91 -0.54 -60.15
CA TYR A 112 -32.06 -0.93 -61.54
C TYR A 112 -30.73 -1.39 -62.13
N HIS A 113 -30.81 -2.42 -62.97
CA HIS A 113 -29.72 -2.86 -63.83
C HIS A 113 -30.00 -2.49 -65.28
N LEU A 114 -29.00 -1.95 -65.95
CA LEU A 114 -29.03 -1.59 -67.37
C LEU A 114 -28.70 -2.82 -68.21
N GLN A 115 -29.73 -3.50 -68.70
CA GLN A 115 -29.58 -4.69 -69.52
C GLN A 115 -29.56 -4.34 -71.01
N ALA A 116 -28.55 -4.86 -71.72
CA ALA A 116 -28.48 -4.77 -73.18
C ALA A 116 -29.51 -5.72 -73.81
N VAL A 117 -30.37 -5.19 -74.67
CA VAL A 117 -31.43 -5.89 -75.37
C VAL A 117 -31.31 -5.71 -76.89
N ASP A 118 -31.74 -6.72 -77.64
CA ASP A 118 -31.86 -6.65 -79.10
C ASP A 118 -33.15 -5.94 -79.55
N ALA A 119 -33.39 -5.86 -80.86
CA ALA A 119 -34.57 -5.20 -81.43
C ALA A 119 -35.90 -5.87 -81.02
N ASP A 120 -35.86 -7.14 -80.58
CA ASP A 120 -37.01 -7.92 -80.13
C ASP A 120 -37.14 -7.92 -78.59
N SER A 121 -36.37 -7.08 -77.89
CA SER A 121 -36.33 -6.97 -76.42
C SER A 121 -35.84 -8.23 -75.68
N ASN A 122 -35.03 -9.07 -76.33
CA ASN A 122 -34.39 -10.21 -75.67
C ASN A 122 -33.02 -9.81 -75.09
N ALA A 123 -32.68 -10.35 -73.92
CA ALA A 123 -31.41 -10.10 -73.25
C ALA A 123 -30.22 -10.62 -74.08
N VAL A 124 -29.27 -9.74 -74.40
CA VAL A 124 -28.06 -10.10 -75.14
C VAL A 124 -26.93 -10.41 -74.15
N GLY A 125 -26.48 -11.66 -74.12
CA GLY A 125 -25.31 -12.07 -73.34
C GLY A 125 -24.01 -11.48 -73.92
N ALA A 126 -22.96 -11.37 -73.10
CA ALA A 126 -21.70 -10.65 -73.38
C ALA A 126 -20.79 -11.24 -74.50
N GLY A 127 -21.36 -11.57 -75.66
CA GLY A 127 -20.67 -11.90 -76.90
C GLY A 127 -21.09 -10.92 -78.00
N LEU A 128 -20.11 -10.31 -78.67
CA LEU A 128 -20.24 -9.23 -79.65
C LEU A 128 -21.45 -9.36 -80.61
N PRO A 129 -22.45 -8.48 -80.53
CA PRO A 129 -23.38 -8.26 -81.63
C PRO A 129 -22.83 -7.16 -82.55
N THR A 130 -22.85 -7.41 -83.86
CA THR A 130 -22.51 -6.48 -84.94
C THR A 130 -23.51 -5.32 -85.10
N VAL A 131 -24.49 -5.21 -84.20
CA VAL A 131 -25.49 -4.13 -84.13
C VAL A 131 -25.50 -3.61 -82.69
N ARG A 132 -25.42 -2.28 -82.52
CA ARG A 132 -25.36 -1.62 -81.19
C ARG A 132 -26.61 -1.99 -80.36
N PRO A 133 -26.46 -2.53 -79.14
CA PRO A 133 -27.60 -2.95 -78.33
C PRO A 133 -28.42 -1.75 -77.86
N ASN A 134 -29.75 -1.92 -77.79
CA ASN A 134 -30.62 -1.04 -77.03
C ASN A 134 -30.48 -1.38 -75.55
N PHE A 135 -30.76 -0.43 -74.67
CA PHE A 135 -30.68 -0.66 -73.23
C PHE A 135 -32.05 -0.51 -72.60
N GLN A 136 -32.44 -1.46 -71.75
CA GLN A 136 -33.67 -1.38 -70.96
C GLN A 136 -33.36 -1.51 -69.47
N PRO A 137 -34.03 -0.73 -68.61
CA PRO A 137 -33.88 -0.85 -67.17
C PRO A 137 -34.61 -2.08 -66.65
N GLN A 138 -33.90 -2.96 -65.96
CA GLN A 138 -34.48 -4.09 -65.23
C GLN A 138 -34.47 -3.77 -63.73
N LEU A 139 -35.63 -3.74 -63.09
CA LEU A 139 -35.73 -3.57 -61.64
C LEU A 139 -35.19 -4.83 -60.94
N LEU A 140 -34.12 -4.69 -60.15
CA LEU A 140 -33.54 -5.77 -59.38
C LEU A 140 -34.18 -5.88 -57.99
N HIS A 141 -34.24 -4.76 -57.25
CA HIS A 141 -34.68 -4.74 -55.86
C HIS A 141 -35.49 -3.50 -55.54
N ARG A 142 -36.56 -3.67 -54.77
CA ARG A 142 -37.29 -2.59 -54.10
C ARG A 142 -37.06 -2.69 -52.60
N LEU A 143 -36.50 -1.65 -51.99
CA LEU A 143 -36.10 -1.63 -50.58
C LEU A 143 -36.89 -0.56 -49.82
N PRO A 144 -37.54 -0.88 -48.69
CA PRO A 144 -38.30 0.12 -47.95
C PRO A 144 -37.37 1.15 -47.29
N ALA A 145 -37.70 2.43 -47.42
CA ALA A 145 -37.03 3.52 -46.73
C ALA A 145 -37.77 3.79 -45.41
N ALA A 146 -37.21 3.33 -44.29
CA ALA A 146 -37.75 3.70 -42.97
C ALA A 146 -37.32 5.14 -42.67
N GLY A 147 -38.29 6.04 -42.59
CA GLY A 147 -38.17 7.50 -42.41
C GLY A 147 -36.89 8.08 -41.78
N HIS A 148 -36.43 9.17 -42.39
CA HIS A 148 -35.37 10.10 -41.96
C HIS A 148 -34.04 9.41 -41.57
N GLY A 149 -33.32 9.00 -42.60
CA GLY A 149 -31.98 8.45 -42.45
C GLY A 149 -31.04 8.85 -43.58
N VAL A 150 -29.79 9.17 -43.27
CA VAL A 150 -28.76 9.38 -44.31
C VAL A 150 -28.29 8.00 -44.79
N PHE A 151 -28.25 7.78 -46.10
CA PHE A 151 -27.82 6.51 -46.68
C PHE A 151 -26.56 6.68 -47.53
N SER A 152 -25.81 5.58 -47.65
CA SER A 152 -24.65 5.46 -48.53
C SER A 152 -24.74 4.13 -49.28
N ILE A 153 -24.58 4.17 -50.60
CA ILE A 153 -24.65 3.00 -51.46
C ILE A 153 -23.26 2.38 -51.52
N MET A 154 -23.13 1.10 -51.16
CA MET A 154 -21.86 0.37 -51.19
C MET A 154 -21.74 -0.49 -52.45
N SER A 155 -22.85 -1.10 -52.90
CA SER A 155 -22.94 -1.89 -54.13
C SER A 155 -24.40 -2.01 -54.59
N SER A 156 -24.64 -2.67 -55.73
CA SER A 156 -25.99 -3.02 -56.21
C SER A 156 -26.83 -3.89 -55.24
N SER A 157 -26.19 -4.53 -54.25
CA SER A 157 -26.83 -5.44 -53.30
C SER A 157 -26.70 -5.04 -51.82
N GLU A 158 -25.87 -4.04 -51.50
CA GLU A 158 -25.65 -3.57 -50.13
C GLU A 158 -25.80 -2.05 -49.99
N ILE A 159 -26.71 -1.63 -49.11
CA ILE A 159 -26.95 -0.22 -48.78
C ILE A 159 -26.71 -0.01 -47.29
N LEU A 160 -25.90 0.99 -46.95
CA LEU A 160 -25.68 1.44 -45.58
C LEU A 160 -26.72 2.50 -45.23
N VAL A 161 -27.49 2.27 -44.18
CA VAL A 161 -28.53 3.19 -43.71
C VAL A 161 -28.22 3.64 -42.29
N THR A 162 -28.17 4.95 -42.09
CA THR A 162 -28.22 5.55 -40.75
C THR A 162 -29.66 5.95 -40.49
N SER A 163 -30.30 5.47 -39.43
CA SER A 163 -31.60 6.00 -38.99
C SER A 163 -31.39 6.78 -37.71
N GLY A 164 -31.84 8.03 -37.69
CA GLY A 164 -31.67 8.93 -36.55
C GLY A 164 -33.00 9.49 -36.10
N GLN A 165 -33.65 8.82 -35.16
CA GLN A 165 -34.52 9.55 -34.22
C GLN A 165 -33.66 10.15 -33.11
N PRO A 166 -34.04 11.29 -32.51
CA PRO A 166 -33.23 12.01 -31.52
C PRO A 166 -32.84 11.20 -30.27
N GLU A 167 -33.37 9.99 -30.07
CA GLU A 167 -33.07 9.13 -28.91
C GLU A 167 -32.56 7.72 -29.26
N GLU A 168 -32.59 7.29 -30.53
CA GLU A 168 -32.13 5.96 -30.97
C GLU A 168 -31.46 6.04 -32.35
N GLY A 169 -30.21 6.52 -32.38
CA GLY A 169 -29.40 6.48 -33.60
C GLY A 169 -28.91 5.06 -33.88
N VAL A 170 -29.37 4.42 -34.95
CA VAL A 170 -28.94 3.07 -35.34
C VAL A 170 -28.31 3.10 -36.73
N LEU A 171 -27.11 2.52 -36.85
CA LEU A 171 -26.44 2.26 -38.11
C LEU A 171 -26.63 0.79 -38.47
N TYR A 172 -27.24 0.51 -39.62
CA TYR A 172 -27.42 -0.85 -40.11
C TYR A 172 -27.16 -0.94 -41.61
N THR A 173 -26.77 -2.12 -42.07
CA THR A 173 -26.73 -2.46 -43.49
C THR A 173 -27.98 -3.22 -43.88
N LEU A 174 -28.50 -2.90 -45.07
CA LEU A 174 -29.51 -3.67 -45.76
C LEU A 174 -28.84 -4.42 -46.89
N THR A 175 -28.81 -5.75 -46.80
CA THR A 175 -28.32 -6.61 -47.89
C THR A 175 -29.51 -7.25 -48.60
N ALA A 176 -29.59 -7.04 -49.90
CA ALA A 176 -30.64 -7.58 -50.75
C ALA A 176 -30.19 -8.93 -51.32
N SER A 177 -30.93 -10.01 -51.01
CA SER A 177 -30.73 -11.33 -51.60
C SER A 177 -32.05 -11.79 -52.24
N GLY A 178 -32.24 -11.53 -53.53
CA GLY A 178 -33.51 -11.75 -54.22
C GLY A 178 -34.64 -10.85 -53.68
N ASN A 179 -35.84 -11.40 -53.46
CA ASN A 179 -36.97 -10.66 -52.88
C ASN A 179 -36.91 -10.51 -51.34
N LYS A 180 -35.81 -10.90 -50.69
CA LYS A 180 -35.65 -10.81 -49.23
C LYS A 180 -34.55 -9.81 -48.89
N CYS A 181 -34.88 -8.87 -48.01
CA CYS A 181 -33.93 -7.93 -47.43
C CYS A 181 -33.50 -8.42 -46.04
N LYS A 182 -32.19 -8.49 -45.78
CA LYS A 182 -31.64 -8.78 -44.45
C LYS A 182 -31.06 -7.49 -43.87
N ARG A 183 -31.61 -7.08 -42.72
CA ARG A 183 -31.05 -6.02 -41.89
C ARG A 183 -29.96 -6.59 -40.98
N LYS A 184 -28.77 -5.99 -41.01
CA LYS A 184 -27.68 -6.28 -40.08
C LYS A 184 -27.28 -5.00 -39.38
N GLU A 185 -27.50 -4.93 -38.08
CA GLU A 185 -27.07 -3.79 -37.28
C GLU A 185 -25.55 -3.79 -37.13
N LEU A 186 -24.94 -2.65 -37.45
CA LEU A 186 -23.50 -2.45 -37.34
C LEU A 186 -23.16 -1.68 -36.07
N TRP A 187 -24.02 -0.75 -35.67
CA TRP A 187 -23.80 0.10 -34.50
C TRP A 187 -25.12 0.68 -33.98
N HIS A 188 -25.24 0.83 -32.66
CA HIS A 188 -26.38 1.42 -31.99
C HIS A 188 -25.87 2.50 -31.02
N ALA A 189 -26.49 3.67 -31.01
CA ALA A 189 -26.21 4.72 -30.05
C ALA A 189 -26.57 4.21 -28.64
N PRO A 190 -25.70 4.35 -27.63
CA PRO A 190 -26.05 3.95 -26.28
C PRO A 190 -27.29 4.74 -25.84
N GLN A 191 -28.37 4.04 -25.42
CA GLN A 191 -29.50 4.70 -24.77
C GLN A 191 -28.97 5.60 -23.65
N PRO A 192 -29.52 6.80 -23.42
CA PRO A 192 -29.27 7.49 -22.18
C PRO A 192 -29.81 6.57 -21.08
N ALA A 193 -28.91 5.91 -20.36
CA ALA A 193 -29.27 5.12 -19.22
C ALA A 193 -30.17 6.01 -18.34
N SER A 194 -31.30 5.49 -17.86
CA SER A 194 -31.94 6.11 -16.71
C SER A 194 -30.88 6.09 -15.60
N HIS A 195 -30.09 7.17 -15.49
CA HIS A 195 -28.92 7.17 -14.63
C HIS A 195 -29.43 6.91 -13.23
N ALA A 196 -29.14 5.72 -12.69
CA ALA A 196 -29.20 5.51 -11.26
C ALA A 196 -28.40 6.67 -10.63
N PRO A 197 -28.93 7.31 -9.57
CA PRO A 197 -28.29 8.48 -9.00
C PRO A 197 -26.83 8.15 -8.69
N VAL A 198 -25.92 8.91 -9.30
CA VAL A 198 -24.47 8.68 -9.17
C VAL A 198 -24.02 9.31 -7.86
N ILE A 199 -23.15 8.63 -7.12
CA ILE A 199 -22.54 9.19 -5.91
C ILE A 199 -21.72 10.41 -6.33
N SER A 200 -22.08 11.59 -5.82
CA SER A 200 -21.43 12.86 -6.14
C SER A 200 -20.53 13.37 -5.02
N ALA A 201 -20.83 13.01 -3.77
CA ALA A 201 -20.05 13.39 -2.60
C ALA A 201 -20.07 12.28 -1.53
N LEU A 202 -18.96 12.06 -0.83
CA LEU A 202 -18.88 11.21 0.35
C LEU A 202 -18.37 12.01 1.54
N LEU A 203 -18.95 11.77 2.72
CA LEU A 203 -18.50 12.33 3.99
C LEU A 203 -18.47 11.22 5.05
N PRO A 204 -17.27 10.70 5.36
CA PRO A 204 -17.13 9.68 6.37
C PRO A 204 -17.12 10.28 7.79
N LEU A 205 -18.02 9.80 8.64
CA LEU A 205 -18.02 10.12 10.08
C LEU A 205 -17.31 9.03 10.89
N ASP A 206 -17.49 7.76 10.49
CA ASP A 206 -16.79 6.58 10.99
C ASP A 206 -16.85 5.48 9.89
N ILE A 207 -16.12 4.37 10.05
CA ILE A 207 -16.18 3.18 9.17
C ILE A 207 -17.62 2.63 9.08
N ASP A 208 -18.35 2.71 10.19
CA ASP A 208 -19.74 2.28 10.32
C ASP A 208 -20.75 3.39 9.98
N SER A 209 -20.29 4.55 9.52
CA SER A 209 -21.16 5.70 9.30
C SER A 209 -20.59 6.65 8.25
N ILE A 210 -20.96 6.42 7.00
CA ILE A 210 -20.57 7.22 5.84
C ILE A 210 -21.83 7.88 5.25
N VAL A 211 -21.79 9.20 5.11
CA VAL A 211 -22.84 9.98 4.47
C VAL A 211 -22.53 10.09 2.99
N ILE A 212 -23.52 9.79 2.15
CA ILE A 212 -23.43 9.71 0.70
C ILE A 212 -24.37 10.76 0.12
N GLY A 213 -23.82 11.69 -0.67
CA GLY A 213 -24.55 12.61 -1.51
C GLY A 213 -24.64 12.11 -2.94
N TYR A 214 -25.80 12.30 -3.55
CA TYR A 214 -26.10 11.84 -4.91
C TYR A 214 -26.30 13.00 -5.89
N SER A 215 -26.18 12.68 -7.18
CA SER A 215 -26.44 13.59 -8.30
C SER A 215 -27.88 14.12 -8.35
N ASP A 216 -28.83 13.42 -7.74
CA ASP A 216 -30.24 13.82 -7.64
C ASP A 216 -30.56 14.65 -6.37
N GLY A 217 -29.52 15.08 -5.65
CA GLY A 217 -29.67 15.90 -4.44
C GLY A 217 -30.03 15.10 -3.18
N ARG A 218 -30.14 13.77 -3.25
CA ARG A 218 -30.44 12.94 -2.07
C ARG A 218 -29.21 12.75 -1.19
N LEU A 219 -29.46 12.66 0.11
CA LEU A 219 -28.48 12.24 1.12
C LEU A 219 -28.88 10.89 1.71
N CYS A 220 -27.92 10.00 1.85
CA CYS A 220 -28.11 8.73 2.55
C CYS A 220 -26.96 8.47 3.52
N ARG A 221 -27.18 7.59 4.49
CA ARG A 221 -26.16 7.05 5.38
C ARG A 221 -26.02 5.56 5.14
N SER A 222 -24.77 5.14 4.99
CA SER A 222 -24.38 3.75 4.75
C SER A 222 -23.17 3.39 5.60
N THR A 223 -22.79 2.11 5.61
CA THR A 223 -21.56 1.62 6.22
C THR A 223 -20.54 1.28 5.14
N LEU A 224 -19.25 1.17 5.49
CA LEU A 224 -18.24 0.69 4.53
C LEU A 224 -18.57 -0.72 4.02
N ALA A 225 -19.09 -1.60 4.88
CA ALA A 225 -19.50 -2.95 4.50
C ALA A 225 -20.66 -2.95 3.49
N ASP A 226 -21.64 -2.05 3.66
CA ASP A 226 -22.76 -1.89 2.73
C ASP A 226 -22.28 -1.34 1.38
N LEU A 227 -21.33 -0.38 1.38
CA LEU A 227 -20.69 0.14 0.16
C LEU A 227 -19.92 -0.95 -0.59
N CYS A 228 -19.15 -1.79 0.11
CA CYS A 228 -18.39 -2.88 -0.48
C CYS A 228 -19.27 -3.97 -1.10
N SER A 229 -20.42 -4.25 -0.48
CA SER A 229 -21.38 -5.27 -0.93
C SER A 229 -22.36 -4.78 -2.00
N GLY A 230 -22.37 -3.48 -2.32
CA GLY A 230 -23.37 -2.88 -3.21
C GLY A 230 -24.78 -2.87 -2.63
N SER A 231 -24.91 -3.00 -1.30
CA SER A 231 -26.18 -3.01 -0.59
C SER A 231 -26.83 -1.62 -0.57
N SER A 232 -28.16 -1.56 -0.57
CA SER A 232 -28.89 -0.30 -0.49
C SER A 232 -28.60 0.43 0.83
N PRO A 233 -28.45 1.77 0.83
CA PRO A 233 -28.14 2.52 2.04
C PRO A 233 -29.26 2.38 3.09
N LYS A 234 -28.86 2.25 4.37
CA LYS A 234 -29.75 1.93 5.49
C LYS A 234 -30.68 3.08 5.89
N VAL A 235 -30.20 4.33 5.79
CA VAL A 235 -30.98 5.52 6.19
C VAL A 235 -30.94 6.55 5.07
N LYS A 236 -32.12 7.00 4.64
CA LYS A 236 -32.27 8.06 3.64
C LYS A 236 -32.68 9.35 4.33
N ALA A 237 -32.14 10.47 3.90
CA ALA A 237 -32.55 11.78 4.38
C ALA A 237 -34.02 12.05 4.05
N ASN A 238 -34.68 12.80 4.92
CA ASN A 238 -36.10 13.11 4.80
C ASN A 238 -36.42 14.09 3.65
N ALA A 239 -35.44 14.87 3.20
CA ALA A 239 -35.57 15.84 2.13
C ALA A 239 -34.32 15.86 1.25
N ALA A 240 -34.54 16.03 -0.06
CA ALA A 240 -33.48 16.17 -1.06
C ALA A 240 -33.17 17.65 -1.34
N MET A 241 -31.94 17.90 -1.75
CA MET A 241 -31.53 19.18 -2.33
C MET A 241 -32.05 19.32 -3.76
N PRO A 242 -32.29 20.55 -4.23
CA PRO A 242 -32.73 20.81 -5.60
C PRO A 242 -31.66 20.53 -6.67
N GLY A 243 -30.37 20.63 -6.31
CA GLY A 243 -29.23 20.38 -7.21
C GLY A 243 -28.36 19.19 -6.81
N ARG A 244 -27.37 18.85 -7.65
CA ARG A 244 -26.36 17.82 -7.38
C ARG A 244 -25.55 18.23 -6.16
N ILE A 245 -25.32 17.30 -5.24
CA ILE A 245 -24.49 17.58 -4.05
C ILE A 245 -23.03 17.65 -4.47
N GLY A 246 -22.44 18.84 -4.40
CA GLY A 246 -21.05 19.10 -4.77
C GLY A 246 -20.06 19.03 -3.61
N GLY A 247 -20.52 19.23 -2.37
CA GLY A 247 -19.65 19.22 -1.19
C GLY A 247 -20.39 18.88 0.10
N LEU A 248 -19.71 18.19 1.02
CA LEU A 248 -20.23 17.80 2.33
C LEU A 248 -19.23 18.15 3.43
N HIS A 249 -19.71 18.78 4.50
CA HIS A 249 -18.89 19.20 5.63
C HIS A 249 -19.60 18.92 6.96
N VAL A 250 -18.84 18.88 8.07
CA VAL A 250 -19.39 18.68 9.42
C VAL A 250 -19.14 19.92 10.26
N VAL A 251 -20.19 20.38 10.95
CA VAL A 251 -20.15 21.48 11.92
C VAL A 251 -20.78 20.99 13.22
N ARG A 252 -20.25 21.39 14.37
CA ARG A 252 -20.84 21.05 15.68
C ARG A 252 -21.76 22.13 16.17
N HIS A 253 -22.88 21.73 16.75
CA HIS A 253 -23.73 22.66 17.48
C HIS A 253 -22.95 23.24 18.67
N PRO A 254 -22.86 24.59 18.84
CA PRO A 254 -22.02 25.20 19.87
C PRO A 254 -22.36 24.77 21.31
N ARG A 255 -23.66 24.72 21.64
CA ARG A 255 -24.16 24.31 22.96
C ARG A 255 -24.23 22.81 23.20
N THR A 256 -24.86 22.04 22.31
CA THR A 256 -25.11 20.60 22.50
C THR A 256 -23.95 19.71 22.05
N GLN A 257 -23.00 20.26 21.28
CA GLN A 257 -21.92 19.52 20.61
C GLN A 257 -22.40 18.44 19.62
N GLU A 258 -23.70 18.44 19.27
CA GLU A 258 -24.28 17.55 18.27
C GLU A 258 -23.67 17.83 16.88
N PRO A 259 -23.26 16.80 16.13
CA PRO A 259 -22.78 16.97 14.77
C PRO A 259 -23.92 17.29 13.78
N LEU A 260 -23.71 18.33 12.99
CA LEU A 260 -24.56 18.74 11.87
C LEU A 260 -23.78 18.60 10.56
N ILE A 261 -24.47 18.14 9.52
CA ILE A 261 -23.93 18.00 8.17
C ILE A 261 -24.33 19.23 7.37
N VAL A 262 -23.36 19.87 6.72
CA VAL A 262 -23.58 20.96 5.78
C VAL A 262 -23.34 20.42 4.38
N ALA A 263 -24.35 20.44 3.51
CA ALA A 263 -24.20 20.05 2.11
C ALA A 263 -24.37 21.27 1.19
N GLY A 264 -23.51 21.36 0.18
CA GLY A 264 -23.61 22.34 -0.89
C GLY A 264 -24.12 21.72 -2.19
N GLY A 265 -25.11 22.35 -2.81
CA GLY A 265 -25.56 22.04 -4.15
C GLY A 265 -24.71 22.74 -5.22
N ASP A 266 -24.71 22.18 -6.43
CA ASP A 266 -24.14 22.81 -7.62
C ASP A 266 -24.89 24.08 -8.05
N ASP A 267 -26.16 24.18 -7.69
CA ASP A 267 -27.03 25.36 -7.84
C ASP A 267 -26.75 26.48 -6.82
N GLY A 268 -25.71 26.34 -5.99
CA GLY A 268 -25.36 27.31 -4.95
C GLY A 268 -26.25 27.26 -3.71
N SER A 269 -27.06 26.21 -3.57
CA SER A 269 -27.82 25.94 -2.35
C SER A 269 -26.96 25.35 -1.24
N ILE A 270 -27.31 25.65 0.01
CA ILE A 270 -26.69 25.12 1.23
C ILE A 270 -27.80 24.51 2.07
N GLY A 271 -27.63 23.26 2.50
CA GLY A 271 -28.51 22.62 3.48
C GLY A 271 -27.75 22.24 4.74
N LEU A 272 -28.47 22.21 5.87
CA LEU A 272 -28.00 21.72 7.15
C LEU A 272 -28.88 20.56 7.61
N TRP A 273 -28.29 19.40 7.90
CA TRP A 273 -28.96 18.21 8.43
C TRP A 273 -28.40 17.80 9.80
N SER A 274 -29.21 17.16 10.63
CA SER A 274 -28.69 16.43 11.82
C SER A 274 -27.94 15.19 11.37
N ALA A 275 -26.73 14.95 11.88
CA ALA A 275 -25.91 13.80 11.46
C ALA A 275 -26.48 12.45 11.93
N ASP A 276 -27.21 12.43 13.05
CA ASP A 276 -27.75 11.19 13.61
C ASP A 276 -28.97 10.71 12.82
N THR A 277 -29.89 11.63 12.52
CA THR A 277 -31.21 11.31 11.93
C THR A 277 -31.31 11.64 10.45
N LEU A 278 -30.34 12.35 9.87
CA LEU A 278 -30.41 12.94 8.53
C LEU A 278 -31.69 13.76 8.29
N THR A 279 -32.14 14.47 9.33
CA THR A 279 -33.28 15.39 9.23
C THR A 279 -32.81 16.77 8.80
N LEU A 280 -33.38 17.31 7.72
CA LEU A 280 -33.11 18.68 7.26
C LEU A 280 -33.57 19.68 8.33
N ARG A 281 -32.64 20.54 8.78
CA ARG A 281 -32.85 21.58 9.79
C ARG A 281 -33.02 22.96 9.17
N ALA A 282 -32.23 23.27 8.15
CA ALA A 282 -32.29 24.55 7.44
C ALA A 282 -31.76 24.41 6.01
N ARG A 283 -32.23 25.27 5.11
CA ARG A 283 -31.79 25.33 3.72
C ARG A 283 -31.84 26.76 3.21
N TRP A 284 -30.84 27.14 2.44
CA TRP A 284 -30.77 28.43 1.76
C TRP A 284 -30.25 28.27 0.33
N THR A 285 -30.60 29.20 -0.55
CA THR A 285 -30.00 29.33 -1.88
C THR A 285 -29.35 30.71 -1.95
N ILE A 286 -28.04 30.75 -1.72
CA ILE A 286 -27.32 32.00 -1.42
C ILE A 286 -26.22 32.27 -2.45
N PHE A 287 -25.56 31.22 -2.95
CA PHE A 287 -24.43 31.36 -3.85
C PHE A 287 -24.84 31.26 -5.31
N LEU A 288 -24.03 31.86 -6.18
CA LEU A 288 -24.10 31.68 -7.64
C LEU A 288 -23.18 30.56 -8.12
N THR A 289 -22.21 30.17 -7.27
CA THR A 289 -21.27 29.08 -7.51
C THR A 289 -21.38 28.03 -6.40
N PRO A 290 -20.93 26.79 -6.64
CA PRO A 290 -21.01 25.72 -5.64
C PRO A 290 -20.24 26.07 -4.36
N LEU A 291 -20.65 25.46 -3.25
CA LEU A 291 -19.92 25.52 -1.98
C LEU A 291 -18.55 24.83 -2.12
N ALA A 292 -17.48 25.53 -1.74
CA ALA A 292 -16.13 24.98 -1.75
C ALA A 292 -15.73 24.46 -0.36
N HIS A 293 -15.90 25.27 0.69
CA HIS A 293 -15.41 24.96 2.04
C HIS A 293 -16.33 25.48 3.13
N VAL A 294 -16.35 24.81 4.29
CA VAL A 294 -17.04 25.28 5.50
C VAL A 294 -16.04 25.34 6.65
N VAL A 295 -15.94 26.50 7.31
CA VAL A 295 -15.04 26.73 8.45
C VAL A 295 -15.84 27.09 9.69
N GLN A 296 -15.79 26.24 10.72
CA GLN A 296 -16.43 26.53 12.00
C GLN A 296 -15.54 27.42 12.88
N LEU A 297 -16.08 28.52 13.40
CA LEU A 297 -15.36 29.42 14.29
C LEU A 297 -15.39 28.90 15.74
N PRO A 298 -14.29 29.05 16.51
CA PRO A 298 -14.20 28.57 17.89
C PRO A 298 -15.13 29.32 18.84
N ASP A 299 -15.70 28.61 19.82
CA ASP A 299 -16.61 29.19 20.82
C ASP A 299 -15.84 29.98 21.89
N VAL A 300 -15.38 31.19 21.55
CA VAL A 300 -14.67 32.09 22.48
C VAL A 300 -15.64 33.11 23.07
N LYS A 301 -15.66 33.23 24.40
CA LYS A 301 -16.48 34.24 25.09
C LYS A 301 -16.06 35.65 24.66
N GLY A 302 -17.00 36.45 24.16
CA GLY A 302 -16.82 37.88 23.87
C GLY A 302 -16.65 38.24 22.39
N THR A 303 -16.72 37.30 21.45
CA THR A 303 -16.71 37.60 20.00
C THR A 303 -18.13 37.59 19.41
N PRO A 304 -18.46 38.49 18.47
CA PRO A 304 -19.80 38.55 17.86
C PRO A 304 -20.09 37.39 16.89
N LEU A 305 -19.06 36.68 16.40
CA LEU A 305 -19.17 35.50 15.53
C LEU A 305 -19.19 34.18 16.29
N ARG A 306 -19.62 34.22 17.56
CA ARG A 306 -19.68 33.06 18.44
C ARG A 306 -20.58 31.97 17.83
N GLY A 307 -20.03 30.75 17.71
CA GLY A 307 -20.80 29.60 17.22
C GLY A 307 -21.26 29.70 15.76
N CYS A 308 -20.64 30.58 14.96
CA CYS A 308 -20.93 30.71 13.53
C CYS A 308 -20.05 29.78 12.68
N ALA A 309 -20.58 29.37 11.53
CA ALA A 309 -19.86 28.69 10.47
C ALA A 309 -19.76 29.62 9.25
N LEU A 310 -18.57 29.67 8.66
CA LEU A 310 -18.29 30.40 7.42
C LEU A 310 -18.38 29.41 6.26
N CYS A 311 -19.40 29.56 5.42
CA CYS A 311 -19.55 28.79 4.18
C CYS A 311 -18.90 29.59 3.05
N VAL A 312 -17.90 29.05 2.37
CA VAL A 312 -17.11 29.71 1.33
C VAL A 312 -17.43 29.05 -0.01
N ALA A 313 -17.91 29.83 -0.98
CA ALA A 313 -18.17 29.39 -2.34
C ALA A 313 -16.89 29.39 -3.20
N VAL A 314 -16.93 28.73 -4.36
CA VAL A 314 -15.79 28.66 -5.31
C VAL A 314 -15.36 30.05 -5.79
N ASP A 315 -16.31 30.98 -5.98
CA ASP A 315 -16.02 32.39 -6.31
C ASP A 315 -15.42 33.22 -5.16
N GLY A 316 -15.21 32.61 -3.98
CA GLY A 316 -14.66 33.24 -2.79
C GLY A 316 -15.68 34.04 -1.97
N THR A 317 -16.96 34.04 -2.32
CA THR A 317 -18.04 34.62 -1.50
C THR A 317 -18.22 33.81 -0.23
N ILE A 318 -18.39 34.48 0.91
CA ILE A 318 -18.51 33.83 2.21
C ILE A 318 -19.86 34.15 2.85
N ALA A 319 -20.68 33.14 3.12
CA ALA A 319 -21.88 33.28 3.94
C ALA A 319 -21.57 32.96 5.41
N VAL A 320 -21.91 33.88 6.31
CA VAL A 320 -21.78 33.70 7.76
C VAL A 320 -23.10 33.15 8.29
N VAL A 321 -23.10 31.90 8.76
CA VAL A 321 -24.29 31.21 9.26
C VAL A 321 -24.17 30.97 10.76
N ALA A 322 -25.15 31.42 11.54
CA ALA A 322 -25.25 31.11 12.96
C ALA A 322 -25.79 29.69 13.14
N VAL A 323 -24.98 28.79 13.69
CA VAL A 323 -25.31 27.35 13.79
C VAL A 323 -26.36 27.09 14.87
N ASP A 324 -26.39 27.90 15.93
CA ASP A 324 -27.31 27.76 17.08
C ASP A 324 -28.75 28.19 16.72
N SER A 325 -28.90 29.32 16.00
CA SER A 325 -30.21 29.82 15.55
C SER A 325 -30.63 29.31 14.17
N LEU A 326 -29.71 28.68 13.42
CA LEU A 326 -29.91 28.29 12.02
C LEU A 326 -30.35 29.48 11.15
N GLU A 327 -29.71 30.62 11.34
CA GLU A 327 -29.97 31.84 10.58
C GLU A 327 -28.71 32.31 9.84
N MET A 328 -28.89 32.86 8.65
CA MET A 328 -27.80 33.54 7.94
C MET A 328 -27.64 34.96 8.51
N VAL A 329 -26.45 35.28 8.99
CA VAL A 329 -26.18 36.55 9.67
C VAL A 329 -25.86 37.65 8.66
N TYR A 330 -24.92 37.39 7.74
CA TYR A 330 -24.56 38.29 6.64
C TYR A 330 -23.65 37.58 5.61
N MET A 331 -23.43 38.21 4.47
CA MET A 331 -22.51 37.75 3.42
C MET A 331 -21.31 38.68 3.27
N ILE A 332 -20.16 38.09 2.98
CA ILE A 332 -18.92 38.77 2.64
C ILE A 332 -18.66 38.55 1.15
N PRO A 333 -18.60 39.62 0.33
CA PRO A 333 -18.35 39.50 -1.09
C PRO A 333 -16.95 38.95 -1.37
N GLY A 334 -16.87 38.04 -2.36
CA GLY A 334 -15.63 37.42 -2.80
C GLY A 334 -14.61 38.41 -3.37
N SER A 335 -13.43 37.87 -3.68
CA SER A 335 -12.37 38.59 -4.39
C SER A 335 -11.99 37.78 -5.63
N VAL A 336 -11.45 38.45 -6.64
CA VAL A 336 -10.97 37.78 -7.88
C VAL A 336 -9.84 36.79 -7.57
N ALA A 337 -9.03 37.07 -6.53
CA ALA A 337 -8.01 36.16 -6.05
C ALA A 337 -8.59 35.14 -5.05
N ALA A 338 -8.20 33.87 -5.16
CA ALA A 338 -8.65 32.80 -4.27
C ALA A 338 -8.26 33.03 -2.80
N LEU A 339 -9.14 32.63 -1.88
CA LEU A 339 -8.94 32.78 -0.44
C LEU A 339 -7.92 31.76 0.07
N ARG A 340 -6.86 32.24 0.75
CA ARG A 340 -5.72 31.44 1.24
C ARG A 340 -5.64 31.33 2.76
N ARG A 341 -6.28 32.22 3.53
CA ARG A 341 -6.32 32.14 5.01
C ARG A 341 -7.44 32.98 5.62
N ILE A 342 -7.99 32.52 6.73
CA ILE A 342 -8.97 33.27 7.54
C ILE A 342 -8.38 33.45 8.95
N CYS A 343 -8.26 34.67 9.44
CA CYS A 343 -7.76 34.95 10.78
C CYS A 343 -8.84 35.68 11.58
N LEU A 344 -9.16 35.17 12.77
CA LEU A 344 -10.09 35.81 13.68
C LEU A 344 -9.32 36.54 14.80
N GLN A 345 -9.58 37.82 14.94
CA GLN A 345 -9.20 38.69 16.06
C GLN A 345 -10.47 39.10 16.81
N SER A 346 -10.36 39.52 18.07
CA SER A 346 -11.50 39.67 19.00
C SER A 346 -12.75 40.34 18.40
N ASN A 347 -12.56 41.40 17.58
CA ASN A 347 -13.64 42.06 16.84
C ASN A 347 -13.40 42.16 15.32
N SER A 348 -12.36 41.53 14.77
CA SER A 348 -12.05 41.66 13.33
C SER A 348 -11.76 40.32 12.66
N LEU A 349 -12.25 40.17 11.43
CA LEU A 349 -12.07 39.00 10.57
C LEU A 349 -11.17 39.38 9.41
N MET A 350 -9.97 38.79 9.35
CA MET A 350 -9.00 39.04 8.29
C MET A 350 -8.97 37.89 7.28
N LEU A 351 -9.22 38.19 6.02
CA LEU A 351 -9.22 37.27 4.89
C LEU A 351 -7.98 37.53 4.03
N ARG A 352 -7.07 36.56 3.92
CA ARG A 352 -5.87 36.65 3.06
C ARG A 352 -6.08 35.90 1.76
N TYR A 353 -5.68 36.50 0.66
CA TYR A 353 -5.81 35.94 -0.68
C TYR A 353 -4.45 35.54 -1.28
N VAL A 354 -4.47 34.76 -2.36
CA VAL A 354 -3.26 34.27 -3.05
C VAL A 354 -2.41 35.40 -3.62
N ASP A 355 -3.02 36.50 -4.04
CA ASP A 355 -2.36 37.70 -4.57
C ASP A 355 -1.59 38.52 -3.52
N GLY A 356 -1.49 38.02 -2.28
CA GLY A 356 -0.81 38.68 -1.17
C GLY A 356 -1.63 39.79 -0.50
N ARG A 357 -2.86 40.07 -0.93
CA ARG A 357 -3.75 41.06 -0.28
C ARG A 357 -4.49 40.43 0.90
N ALA A 358 -4.81 41.25 1.91
CA ALA A 358 -5.61 40.87 3.05
C ALA A 358 -6.77 41.88 3.27
N ARG A 359 -8.01 41.41 3.31
CA ARG A 359 -9.19 42.23 3.66
C ARG A 359 -9.52 42.04 5.14
N VAL A 360 -9.56 43.12 5.91
CA VAL A 360 -9.94 43.12 7.33
C VAL A 360 -11.35 43.66 7.47
N TRP A 361 -12.25 42.83 7.98
CA TRP A 361 -13.64 43.14 8.25
C TRP A 361 -13.84 43.37 9.74
N ASP A 362 -14.64 44.37 10.10
CA ASP A 362 -15.13 44.53 11.47
C ASP A 362 -16.37 43.66 11.65
N THR A 363 -16.31 42.76 12.64
CA THR A 363 -17.36 41.77 12.90
C THR A 363 -18.55 42.33 13.67
N ALA A 364 -18.39 43.48 14.33
CA ALA A 364 -19.47 44.16 15.04
C ALA A 364 -20.28 45.04 14.10
N THR A 365 -19.62 45.81 13.22
CA THR A 365 -20.27 46.71 12.26
C THR A 365 -20.62 46.03 10.94
N ARG A 366 -20.02 44.85 10.65
CA ARG A 366 -20.19 44.07 9.41
C ARG A 366 -19.64 44.79 8.16
N GLU A 367 -18.75 45.75 8.36
CA GLU A 367 -18.16 46.54 7.28
C GLU A 367 -16.71 46.16 7.00
N LEU A 368 -16.29 46.36 5.75
CA LEU A 368 -14.88 46.24 5.36
C LEU A 368 -14.12 47.42 5.96
N TRP A 369 -13.23 47.15 6.91
CA TRP A 369 -12.45 48.19 7.56
C TRP A 369 -11.29 48.67 6.69
N ARG A 370 -10.48 47.74 6.15
CA ARG A 370 -9.34 48.06 5.27
C ARG A 370 -8.82 46.88 4.47
N THR A 371 -8.18 47.17 3.35
CA THR A 371 -7.36 46.21 2.59
C THR A 371 -5.88 46.51 2.83
N VAL A 372 -5.10 45.47 3.13
CA VAL A 372 -3.71 45.56 3.61
C VAL A 372 -2.82 44.62 2.77
N GLY A 373 -1.56 45.01 2.53
CA GLY A 373 -0.57 44.15 1.87
C GLY A 373 -0.01 43.05 2.78
N GLN A 374 0.69 42.07 2.20
CA GLN A 374 1.16 40.87 2.90
C GLN A 374 2.01 41.15 4.14
N ASP A 375 2.96 42.09 4.05
CA ASP A 375 3.90 42.40 5.14
C ASP A 375 3.20 43.05 6.32
N LYS A 376 2.37 44.07 6.06
CA LYS A 376 1.55 44.73 7.08
C LYS A 376 0.51 43.78 7.70
N ALA A 377 -0.04 42.84 6.93
CA ALA A 377 -0.93 41.81 7.46
C ALA A 377 -0.18 40.84 8.39
N GLN A 378 1.10 40.54 8.10
CA GLN A 378 1.96 39.71 8.94
C GLN A 378 2.30 40.44 10.26
N GLU A 379 2.64 41.72 10.20
CA GLU A 379 2.87 42.57 11.38
C GLU A 379 1.62 42.67 12.27
N MET A 380 0.44 42.87 11.68
CA MET A 380 -0.83 42.88 12.41
C MET A 380 -1.14 41.56 13.13
N LEU A 381 -0.66 40.43 12.59
CA LEU A 381 -0.78 39.10 13.20
C LEU A 381 0.28 38.82 14.28
N GLN A 382 1.38 39.59 14.31
CA GLN A 382 2.40 39.49 15.35
C GLN A 382 2.07 40.40 16.54
N HIS A 383 1.51 41.58 16.30
CA HIS A 383 1.15 42.54 17.35
C HIS A 383 -0.23 42.29 17.98
N GLY A 384 -1.20 41.80 17.21
CA GLY A 384 -2.49 41.37 17.73
C GLY A 384 -2.46 39.87 18.00
N GLY A 385 -2.73 39.43 19.23
CA GLY A 385 -2.84 38.01 19.63
C GLY A 385 -3.98 37.24 18.96
N GLY A 386 -4.28 37.53 17.70
CA GLY A 386 -5.27 36.86 16.86
C GLY A 386 -4.85 35.44 16.57
N ARG A 387 -5.78 34.51 16.82
CA ARG A 387 -5.55 33.09 16.61
C ARG A 387 -5.67 32.80 15.11
N ARG A 388 -4.62 32.21 14.55
CA ARG A 388 -4.54 31.85 13.12
C ARG A 388 -5.43 30.64 12.85
N ILE A 389 -6.39 30.75 11.94
CA ILE A 389 -7.15 29.61 11.42
C ILE A 389 -6.63 29.36 9.99
N LEU A 390 -5.93 28.25 9.78
CA LEU A 390 -5.39 27.90 8.47
C LEU A 390 -6.54 27.35 7.61
N THR A 391 -6.81 27.94 6.44
CA THR A 391 -7.75 27.36 5.46
C THR A 391 -7.18 26.14 4.75
N HIS A 392 -5.85 25.95 4.79
CA HIS A 392 -5.15 24.81 4.19
C HIS A 392 -4.86 23.65 5.16
N HIS A 393 -5.41 23.70 6.38
CA HIS A 393 -5.53 22.50 7.19
C HIS A 393 -7.01 22.26 7.45
N PRO A 394 -7.52 21.02 7.25
CA PRO A 394 -8.89 20.66 7.58
C PRO A 394 -9.03 20.70 9.10
N THR A 395 -9.23 21.90 9.64
CA THR A 395 -9.52 22.14 11.05
C THR A 395 -11.02 22.07 11.28
N SER A 396 -11.58 20.94 10.91
CA SER A 396 -12.73 20.28 11.50
C SER A 396 -12.50 18.82 11.13
N VAL A 397 -11.98 17.95 11.99
CA VAL A 397 -12.55 17.62 13.30
C VAL A 397 -11.41 17.19 14.23
N ARG A 398 -11.50 17.46 15.54
CA ARG A 398 -10.86 16.62 16.56
C ARG A 398 -11.96 15.71 17.09
N TYR A 399 -12.13 14.54 16.48
CA TYR A 399 -12.82 13.44 17.14
C TYR A 399 -11.76 12.80 18.03
N HIS A 400 -11.94 12.90 19.34
CA HIS A 400 -11.45 11.83 20.19
C HIS A 400 -12.30 10.60 19.79
N SER A 401 -11.60 9.51 19.47
CA SER A 401 -12.07 8.24 18.86
C SER A 401 -12.59 8.34 17.41
N SER A 402 -11.92 7.62 16.49
CA SER A 402 -12.28 7.35 15.09
C SER A 402 -12.08 8.48 14.07
N GLN A 403 -10.85 8.65 13.56
CA GLN A 403 -10.59 9.43 12.33
C GLN A 403 -9.67 8.64 11.42
N TYR A 404 -10.26 7.76 10.62
CA TYR A 404 -9.52 6.95 9.66
C TYR A 404 -9.98 7.20 8.24
N LEU A 405 -10.86 8.18 8.05
CA LEU A 405 -11.51 8.46 6.80
C LEU A 405 -11.56 9.97 6.54
N LEU A 406 -10.94 10.44 5.46
CA LEU A 406 -10.96 11.83 5.03
C LEU A 406 -11.57 11.94 3.62
N SER A 407 -12.32 13.00 3.37
CA SER A 407 -12.83 13.37 2.05
C SER A 407 -12.63 14.87 1.85
N THR A 408 -11.50 15.27 1.27
CA THR A 408 -11.28 16.68 0.91
C THR A 408 -10.41 16.77 -0.34
N SER A 409 -11.00 17.08 -1.49
CA SER A 409 -10.27 17.68 -2.61
C SER A 409 -11.20 18.56 -3.45
N ASP A 410 -10.68 19.68 -3.94
CA ASP A 410 -11.38 20.79 -4.62
C ASP A 410 -11.80 20.49 -6.07
N ALA A 411 -11.86 19.21 -6.49
CA ALA A 411 -12.19 18.82 -7.85
C ALA A 411 -13.56 18.13 -7.93
N THR A 412 -14.40 18.61 -8.83
CA THR A 412 -15.82 18.19 -9.02
C THR A 412 -16.03 16.71 -9.39
N ASP A 413 -14.97 16.00 -9.77
CA ASP A 413 -14.98 14.58 -10.11
C ASP A 413 -14.38 13.68 -9.01
N LEU A 414 -13.72 14.26 -8.00
CA LEU A 414 -13.06 13.52 -6.90
C LEU A 414 -13.90 13.47 -5.59
N GLY A 415 -15.08 14.09 -5.56
CA GLY A 415 -15.97 14.11 -4.38
C GLY A 415 -16.46 12.73 -3.92
N ALA A 416 -16.35 11.71 -4.77
CA ALA A 416 -16.74 10.32 -4.48
C ALA A 416 -15.59 9.44 -3.94
N VAL A 417 -14.43 10.03 -3.60
CA VAL A 417 -13.25 9.27 -3.14
C VAL A 417 -13.17 9.22 -1.62
N LEU A 418 -13.02 8.02 -1.09
CA LEU A 418 -12.82 7.76 0.34
C LEU A 418 -11.32 7.60 0.65
N HIS A 419 -10.70 8.46 1.47
CA HIS A 419 -9.31 8.29 1.90
C HIS A 419 -9.21 7.57 3.24
N LEU A 420 -8.52 6.43 3.28
CA LEU A 420 -8.30 5.64 4.50
C LEU A 420 -6.88 5.83 5.08
N ASP A 421 -6.75 6.38 6.31
CA ASP A 421 -5.47 6.37 7.05
C ASP A 421 -5.29 5.02 7.77
N LEU A 422 -4.80 4.05 7.00
CA LEU A 422 -4.60 2.67 7.47
C LEU A 422 -3.49 2.56 8.52
N GLN A 423 -2.46 3.41 8.43
CA GLN A 423 -1.30 3.35 9.33
C GLN A 423 -1.71 3.70 10.76
N ARG A 424 -2.49 4.78 10.91
CA ARG A 424 -3.03 5.17 12.21
C ARG A 424 -4.07 4.16 12.71
N TYR A 425 -4.94 3.67 11.83
CA TYR A 425 -5.95 2.68 12.20
C TYR A 425 -5.33 1.41 12.79
N VAL A 426 -4.34 0.85 12.10
CA VAL A 426 -3.71 -0.41 12.53
C VAL A 426 -2.85 -0.23 13.76
N ALA A 427 -2.20 0.93 13.93
CA ALA A 427 -1.47 1.22 15.17
C ALA A 427 -2.43 1.25 16.39
N GLU A 428 -3.60 1.88 16.24
CA GLU A 428 -4.61 1.93 17.30
C GLU A 428 -5.24 0.55 17.55
N ALA A 429 -5.54 -0.21 16.48
CA ALA A 429 -6.04 -1.59 16.59
C ALA A 429 -5.03 -2.51 17.31
N SER A 430 -3.74 -2.42 16.95
CA SER A 430 -2.62 -3.14 17.59
C SER A 430 -2.53 -2.81 19.09
N ALA A 431 -2.72 -1.54 19.47
CA ALA A 431 -2.72 -1.13 20.86
C ALA A 431 -3.91 -1.68 21.65
N ILE A 432 -5.11 -1.70 21.06
CA ILE A 432 -6.33 -2.26 21.66
C ILE A 432 -6.20 -3.77 21.85
N THR A 433 -5.72 -4.50 20.84
CA THR A 433 -5.56 -5.96 20.90
C THR A 433 -4.49 -6.40 21.91
N LYS A 434 -3.41 -5.62 22.07
CA LYS A 434 -2.36 -5.89 23.07
C LYS A 434 -2.78 -5.55 24.50
N ALA A 435 -3.86 -4.82 24.71
CA ALA A 435 -4.33 -4.48 26.04
C ALA A 435 -4.90 -5.72 26.74
N ILE A 436 -4.49 -5.95 27.99
CA ILE A 436 -4.98 -7.09 28.79
C ILE A 436 -6.47 -6.91 29.03
N SER A 437 -7.30 -7.78 28.45
CA SER A 437 -8.75 -7.76 28.59
C SER A 437 -9.15 -8.12 30.02
N THR A 438 -9.40 -7.11 30.84
CA THR A 438 -9.88 -7.27 32.22
C THR A 438 -11.34 -6.84 32.39
N ASN A 439 -11.89 -6.08 31.43
CA ASN A 439 -13.23 -5.51 31.48
C ASN A 439 -14.07 -5.90 30.25
N ARG A 440 -15.37 -6.17 30.45
CA ARG A 440 -16.36 -6.45 29.39
C ARG A 440 -16.41 -5.36 28.30
N ALA A 441 -16.17 -4.10 28.67
CA ALA A 441 -16.09 -3.01 27.70
C ALA A 441 -14.86 -3.12 26.77
N GLN A 442 -13.71 -3.57 27.32
CA GLN A 442 -12.50 -3.80 26.54
C GLN A 442 -12.66 -5.00 25.61
N THR A 443 -13.27 -6.09 26.08
CA THR A 443 -13.60 -7.25 25.24
C THR A 443 -14.49 -6.86 24.06
N ARG A 444 -15.49 -6.00 24.29
CA ARG A 444 -16.35 -5.49 23.23
C ARG A 444 -15.58 -4.64 22.21
N ALA A 445 -14.67 -3.77 22.68
CA ALA A 445 -13.84 -2.96 21.80
C ALA A 445 -12.88 -3.80 20.94
N ILE A 446 -12.34 -4.89 21.49
CA ILE A 446 -11.49 -5.84 20.75
C ILE A 446 -12.30 -6.52 19.63
N LEU A 447 -13.52 -7.00 19.93
CA LEU A 447 -14.38 -7.63 18.92
C LEU A 447 -14.82 -6.64 17.82
N ASP A 448 -15.17 -5.41 18.19
CA ASP A 448 -15.53 -4.35 17.23
C ASP A 448 -14.33 -4.00 16.31
N THR A 449 -13.13 -3.92 16.88
CA THR A 449 -11.89 -3.69 16.12
C THR A 449 -11.63 -4.82 15.13
N MET A 450 -11.84 -6.08 15.57
CA MET A 450 -11.70 -7.25 14.70
C MET A 450 -12.67 -7.21 13.53
N ASP A 451 -13.96 -6.92 13.77
CA ASP A 451 -14.97 -6.85 12.70
C ASP A 451 -14.66 -5.73 11.70
N ARG A 452 -14.21 -4.57 12.17
CA ARG A 452 -13.76 -3.47 11.30
C ARG A 452 -12.53 -3.84 10.46
N LEU A 453 -11.54 -4.54 11.04
CA LEU A 453 -10.39 -5.04 10.28
C LEU A 453 -10.81 -6.01 9.17
N ARG A 454 -11.84 -6.85 9.39
CA ARG A 454 -12.39 -7.74 8.36
C ARG A 454 -13.06 -6.98 7.23
N VAL A 455 -13.84 -5.94 7.54
CA VAL A 455 -14.47 -5.07 6.53
C VAL A 455 -13.41 -4.35 5.70
N LEU A 456 -12.37 -3.81 6.35
CA LEU A 456 -11.23 -3.19 5.66
C LEU A 456 -10.50 -4.19 4.77
N LEU A 457 -10.26 -5.41 5.25
CA LEU A 457 -9.64 -6.46 4.44
C LEU A 457 -10.49 -6.75 3.20
N GLY A 458 -11.81 -6.86 3.36
CA GLY A 458 -12.76 -7.07 2.25
C GLY A 458 -12.68 -5.99 1.19
N ALA A 459 -12.49 -4.73 1.58
CA ALA A 459 -12.33 -3.60 0.66
C ALA A 459 -10.96 -3.59 -0.06
N LEU A 460 -9.91 -4.14 0.56
CA LEU A 460 -8.54 -4.13 0.03
C LEU A 460 -8.22 -5.33 -0.86
N VAL A 461 -8.72 -6.51 -0.49
CA VAL A 461 -8.52 -7.76 -1.24
C VAL A 461 -9.10 -7.64 -2.64
N THR A 462 -8.47 -8.33 -3.60
CA THR A 462 -8.91 -8.38 -4.99
C THR A 462 -9.54 -9.75 -5.26
N PRO A 463 -10.86 -9.92 -5.07
CA PRO A 463 -11.51 -11.21 -5.29
C PRO A 463 -11.47 -11.59 -6.78
N GLY A 464 -11.36 -12.88 -7.08
CA GLY A 464 -11.34 -13.42 -8.44
C GLY A 464 -9.93 -13.65 -9.01
N LEU A 465 -8.87 -13.37 -8.26
CA LEU A 465 -7.49 -13.72 -8.66
C LEU A 465 -7.16 -15.19 -8.38
N ASN A 466 -7.67 -15.74 -7.27
CA ASN A 466 -7.44 -17.12 -6.88
C ASN A 466 -8.59 -17.61 -5.98
N GLU A 467 -9.36 -18.59 -6.46
CA GLU A 467 -10.53 -19.10 -5.74
C GLU A 467 -10.19 -19.65 -4.35
N GLY A 468 -9.02 -20.29 -4.19
CA GLY A 468 -8.57 -20.80 -2.90
C GLY A 468 -8.36 -19.70 -1.87
N ILE A 469 -7.69 -18.61 -2.29
CA ILE A 469 -7.48 -17.43 -1.43
C ILE A 469 -8.79 -16.71 -1.13
N ASP A 470 -9.67 -16.61 -2.12
CA ASP A 470 -11.01 -16.02 -1.94
C ASP A 470 -11.82 -16.81 -0.90
N THR A 471 -11.75 -18.15 -0.93
CA THR A 471 -12.42 -18.98 0.09
C THR A 471 -11.85 -18.79 1.48
N ILE A 472 -10.53 -18.62 1.61
CA ILE A 472 -9.87 -18.35 2.89
C ILE A 472 -10.30 -16.98 3.42
N CYS A 473 -10.27 -15.94 2.58
CA CYS A 473 -10.70 -14.61 2.95
C CYS A 473 -12.18 -14.57 3.37
N ALA A 474 -13.07 -15.22 2.62
CA ALA A 474 -14.51 -15.22 2.91
C ALA A 474 -14.87 -16.08 4.12
N ARG A 475 -14.40 -17.34 4.17
CA ARG A 475 -14.87 -18.33 5.16
C ARG A 475 -14.03 -18.39 6.43
N ARG A 476 -12.71 -18.21 6.32
CA ARG A 476 -11.80 -18.32 7.48
C ARG A 476 -11.52 -16.97 8.13
N LEU A 477 -11.24 -15.94 7.33
CA LEU A 477 -10.97 -14.59 7.84
C LEU A 477 -12.26 -13.78 8.05
N GLY A 478 -13.38 -14.19 7.43
CA GLY A 478 -14.67 -13.51 7.57
C GLY A 478 -14.73 -12.14 6.88
N ALA A 479 -13.91 -11.92 5.86
CA ALA A 479 -13.89 -10.68 5.09
C ALA A 479 -15.02 -10.68 4.04
N PRO A 480 -15.89 -9.65 3.98
CA PRO A 480 -16.90 -9.55 2.94
C PRO A 480 -16.24 -9.33 1.58
N MET A 481 -16.67 -10.07 0.56
CA MET A 481 -16.13 -9.91 -0.80
C MET A 481 -16.68 -8.63 -1.42
N SER A 482 -15.77 -7.72 -1.79
CA SER A 482 -16.08 -6.40 -2.33
C SER A 482 -15.80 -6.33 -3.82
N VAL A 483 -16.67 -5.64 -4.58
CA VAL A 483 -16.40 -5.24 -5.98
C VAL A 483 -15.68 -3.88 -6.04
N VAL A 484 -15.63 -3.16 -4.91
CA VAL A 484 -14.89 -1.91 -4.77
C VAL A 484 -13.40 -2.20 -4.71
N HIS A 485 -12.64 -1.56 -5.60
CA HIS A 485 -11.18 -1.63 -5.67
C HIS A 485 -10.54 -0.43 -4.98
N THR A 486 -9.26 -0.53 -4.67
CA THR A 486 -8.48 0.55 -4.07
C THR A 486 -7.51 1.17 -5.07
N GLY A 487 -7.49 2.51 -5.13
CA GLY A 487 -6.60 3.33 -5.93
C GLY A 487 -5.58 4.10 -5.07
N MET A 488 -4.82 4.99 -5.70
CA MET A 488 -3.78 5.80 -5.03
C MET A 488 -4.33 6.99 -4.26
N SER A 489 -3.68 7.31 -3.14
CA SER A 489 -3.38 8.69 -2.72
C SER A 489 -2.06 8.75 -1.96
N SER A 490 -1.44 9.94 -1.91
CA SER A 490 -0.20 10.24 -1.19
C SER A 490 -0.36 10.15 0.34
N ASP A 491 0.74 10.07 1.09
CA ASP A 491 0.81 10.12 2.57
C ASP A 491 0.02 9.04 3.33
N GLY A 492 0.15 7.78 2.91
CA GLY A 492 -0.41 6.64 3.67
C GLY A 492 -1.93 6.48 3.58
N CYS A 493 -2.59 7.31 2.76
CA CYS A 493 -4.01 7.21 2.47
C CYS A 493 -4.28 6.28 1.28
N THR A 494 -5.29 5.41 1.39
CA THR A 494 -5.74 4.56 0.29
C THR A 494 -7.08 5.06 -0.23
N THR A 495 -7.24 5.21 -1.56
CA THR A 495 -8.52 5.61 -2.17
C THR A 495 -9.33 4.39 -2.57
N LEU A 496 -10.66 4.50 -2.64
CA LEU A 496 -11.57 3.46 -3.13
C LEU A 496 -12.19 3.88 -4.46
N TYR A 497 -12.22 3.00 -5.47
CA TYR A 497 -12.88 3.17 -6.76
C TYR A 497 -13.55 1.86 -7.21
N THR A 498 -14.65 1.93 -7.95
CA THR A 498 -15.27 0.76 -8.58
C THR A 498 -14.70 0.59 -9.99
N GLY A 499 -14.24 -0.60 -10.36
CA GLY A 499 -13.72 -0.87 -11.70
C GLY A 499 -14.23 -2.20 -12.25
N ASP A 500 -14.42 -2.28 -13.56
CA ASP A 500 -14.97 -3.47 -14.23
C ASP A 500 -13.95 -4.60 -14.43
N ASN A 501 -12.67 -4.35 -14.18
CA ASN A 501 -11.58 -5.31 -14.39
C ASN A 501 -10.78 -5.58 -13.11
N VAL A 502 -10.89 -6.81 -12.61
CA VAL A 502 -10.23 -7.34 -11.40
C VAL A 502 -8.70 -7.22 -11.44
N ARG A 503 -8.09 -7.29 -12.62
CA ARG A 503 -6.62 -7.25 -12.79
C ARG A 503 -6.06 -5.84 -12.92
N ALA A 504 -6.89 -4.88 -13.35
CA ALA A 504 -6.47 -3.51 -13.61
C ALA A 504 -5.74 -2.81 -12.44
N PRO A 505 -6.10 -3.00 -11.15
CA PRO A 505 -5.42 -2.31 -10.05
C PRO A 505 -3.93 -2.61 -9.92
N TRP A 506 -3.46 -3.74 -10.47
CA TRP A 506 -2.08 -4.21 -10.36
C TRP A 506 -1.23 -3.89 -11.60
N CYS A 507 -1.83 -3.21 -12.58
CA CYS A 507 -1.21 -2.92 -13.88
C CYS A 507 -0.98 -1.41 -14.11
N ILE A 508 -1.21 -0.56 -13.09
CA ILE A 508 -1.13 0.91 -13.23
C ILE A 508 0.33 1.38 -13.09
N SER A 509 0.97 1.08 -11.97
CA SER A 509 2.39 1.41 -11.71
C SER A 509 2.99 0.55 -10.61
N SER A 510 4.32 0.47 -10.54
CA SER A 510 5.04 -0.26 -9.48
C SER A 510 4.73 0.28 -8.08
N GLU A 511 4.52 1.59 -7.93
CA GLU A 511 4.15 2.21 -6.66
C GLU A 511 2.70 1.91 -6.26
N THR A 512 1.77 1.86 -7.23
CA THR A 512 0.36 1.50 -6.95
C THR A 512 0.25 0.08 -6.42
N SER A 513 0.93 -0.87 -7.09
CA SER A 513 1.00 -2.26 -6.69
C SER A 513 1.67 -2.40 -5.32
N ALA A 514 2.77 -1.66 -5.07
CA ALA A 514 3.46 -1.67 -3.78
C ALA A 514 2.58 -1.14 -2.64
N ASN A 515 1.91 0.00 -2.83
CA ASN A 515 1.02 0.58 -1.81
C ASN A 515 -0.16 -0.34 -1.51
N ARG A 516 -0.75 -0.94 -2.54
CA ARG A 516 -1.87 -1.87 -2.38
C ARG A 516 -1.47 -3.15 -1.65
N ALA A 517 -0.35 -3.78 -2.06
CA ALA A 517 0.18 -4.94 -1.37
C ALA A 517 0.50 -4.63 0.10
N LEU A 518 1.10 -3.46 0.37
CA LEU A 518 1.40 -2.99 1.71
C LEU A 518 0.11 -2.84 2.56
N ALA A 519 -0.92 -2.18 2.02
CA ALA A 519 -2.20 -2.02 2.70
C ALA A 519 -2.83 -3.37 3.10
N ILE A 520 -2.85 -4.33 2.18
CA ILE A 520 -3.39 -5.68 2.42
C ILE A 520 -2.58 -6.39 3.52
N VAL A 521 -1.25 -6.41 3.42
CA VAL A 521 -0.39 -7.10 4.39
C VAL A 521 -0.47 -6.44 5.76
N VAL A 522 -0.54 -5.11 5.86
CA VAL A 522 -0.68 -4.40 7.14
C VAL A 522 -1.96 -4.80 7.87
N VAL A 523 -3.09 -4.89 7.17
CA VAL A 523 -4.37 -5.33 7.77
C VAL A 523 -4.35 -6.82 8.12
N LEU A 524 -3.82 -7.68 7.25
CA LEU A 524 -3.69 -9.12 7.52
C LEU A 524 -2.82 -9.41 8.74
N ARG A 525 -1.73 -8.65 8.92
CA ARG A 525 -0.87 -8.77 10.10
C ARG A 525 -1.56 -8.31 11.38
N ALA A 526 -2.39 -7.26 11.31
CA ALA A 526 -3.21 -6.85 12.43
C ALA A 526 -4.22 -7.95 12.82
N LEU A 527 -4.81 -8.63 11.83
CA LEU A 527 -5.67 -9.79 12.06
C LEU A 527 -4.90 -11.01 12.59
N ALA A 528 -3.64 -11.20 12.18
CA ALA A 528 -2.79 -12.30 12.67
C ALA A 528 -2.42 -12.17 14.17
N MET A 529 -2.68 -11.03 14.80
CA MET A 529 -2.55 -10.87 16.26
C MET A 529 -3.59 -11.70 17.03
N PHE A 530 -4.67 -12.10 16.36
CA PHE A 530 -5.67 -13.03 16.88
C PHE A 530 -5.26 -14.45 16.48
N GLU A 531 -4.99 -15.31 17.46
CA GLU A 531 -4.45 -16.68 17.22
C GLU A 531 -5.32 -17.50 16.25
N GLU A 532 -6.65 -17.34 16.29
CA GLU A 532 -7.59 -18.01 15.39
C GLU A 532 -7.34 -17.71 13.89
N TYR A 533 -6.85 -16.51 13.57
CA TYR A 533 -6.67 -16.05 12.19
C TYR A 533 -5.21 -16.07 11.72
N ALA A 534 -4.25 -16.34 12.61
CA ALA A 534 -2.82 -16.25 12.32
C ALA A 534 -2.38 -17.11 11.10
N ASP A 535 -2.78 -18.37 11.05
CA ASP A 535 -2.43 -19.28 9.95
C ASP A 535 -3.06 -18.87 8.61
N SER A 536 -4.33 -18.47 8.66
CA SER A 536 -5.07 -18.04 7.47
C SER A 536 -4.52 -16.72 6.94
N ALA A 537 -4.25 -15.76 7.81
CA ALA A 537 -3.66 -14.47 7.44
C ALA A 537 -2.26 -14.66 6.84
N THR A 538 -1.43 -15.53 7.43
CA THR A 538 -0.09 -15.85 6.91
C THR A 538 -0.16 -16.42 5.49
N THR A 539 -1.10 -17.34 5.24
CA THR A 539 -1.32 -17.93 3.91
C THR A 539 -1.67 -16.86 2.87
N VAL A 540 -2.57 -15.93 3.21
CA VAL A 540 -2.96 -14.84 2.30
C VAL A 540 -1.81 -13.84 2.10
N ILE A 541 -1.05 -13.52 3.14
CA ILE A 541 0.17 -12.69 3.03
C ILE A 541 1.16 -13.32 2.05
N THR A 542 1.43 -14.63 2.18
CA THR A 542 2.32 -15.34 1.26
C THR A 542 1.85 -15.24 -0.18
N PHE A 543 0.55 -15.42 -0.45
CA PHE A 543 -0.01 -15.29 -1.79
C PHE A 543 0.23 -13.89 -2.40
N TYR A 544 -0.14 -12.82 -1.69
CA TYR A 544 0.06 -11.45 -2.19
C TYR A 544 1.54 -11.07 -2.28
N ALA A 545 2.38 -11.65 -1.43
CA ALA A 545 3.81 -11.39 -1.43
C ALA A 545 4.52 -12.12 -2.57
N THR A 546 4.19 -13.37 -2.90
CA THR A 546 5.00 -14.23 -3.81
C THR A 546 4.29 -14.71 -5.07
N SER A 547 2.98 -14.97 -5.03
CA SER A 547 2.26 -15.65 -6.13
C SER A 547 1.43 -14.70 -7.01
N LEU A 548 1.25 -13.45 -6.60
CA LEU A 548 0.38 -12.48 -7.29
C LEU A 548 0.73 -12.26 -8.77
N ALA A 549 2.03 -12.19 -9.09
CA ALA A 549 2.51 -11.94 -10.46
C ALA A 549 2.01 -13.00 -11.45
N ALA A 550 1.93 -14.28 -11.03
CA ALA A 550 1.46 -15.38 -11.87
C ALA A 550 -0.05 -15.28 -12.18
N CYS A 551 -0.85 -14.73 -11.26
CA CYS A 551 -2.30 -14.60 -11.42
C CYS A 551 -2.71 -13.40 -12.30
N VAL A 552 -1.94 -12.31 -12.26
CA VAL A 552 -2.22 -11.10 -13.04
C VAL A 552 -1.71 -11.22 -14.48
N GLY A 553 -0.54 -11.85 -14.67
CA GLY A 553 0.07 -12.06 -15.99
C GLY A 553 1.06 -10.96 -16.39
N SER A 554 1.31 -10.83 -17.70
CA SER A 554 2.38 -9.99 -18.26
C SER A 554 2.22 -8.48 -18.02
N SER A 555 1.00 -8.01 -17.73
CA SER A 555 0.72 -6.61 -17.43
C SER A 555 0.98 -6.22 -15.97
N TYR A 556 1.41 -7.16 -15.13
CA TYR A 556 1.68 -6.91 -13.72
C TYR A 556 2.88 -5.98 -13.52
N CYS A 557 2.66 -4.85 -12.84
CA CYS A 557 3.74 -3.98 -12.40
C CYS A 557 4.30 -4.48 -11.07
N THR A 558 5.56 -4.92 -11.08
CA THR A 558 6.24 -5.39 -9.87
C THR A 558 6.38 -4.26 -8.82
N PRO A 559 6.15 -4.55 -7.53
CA PRO A 559 6.25 -3.55 -6.47
C PRO A 559 7.64 -2.88 -6.40
N SER A 560 7.65 -1.56 -6.26
CA SER A 560 8.88 -0.76 -6.13
C SER A 560 9.61 -1.01 -4.81
N LEU A 561 10.89 -1.43 -4.86
CA LEU A 561 11.74 -1.57 -3.67
C LEU A 561 12.00 -0.23 -2.94
N PRO A 562 12.31 0.89 -3.64
CA PRO A 562 12.43 2.20 -3.00
C PRO A 562 11.18 2.62 -2.23
N PHE A 563 9.99 2.28 -2.74
CA PHE A 563 8.74 2.58 -2.04
C PHE A 563 8.68 1.87 -0.67
N PHE A 564 9.05 0.58 -0.60
CA PHE A 564 9.08 -0.13 0.67
C PHE A 564 10.15 0.39 1.62
N ALA A 565 11.33 0.77 1.12
CA ALA A 565 12.39 1.38 1.92
C ALA A 565 11.93 2.70 2.56
N HIS A 566 11.29 3.57 1.77
CA HIS A 566 10.72 4.83 2.26
C HIS A 566 9.64 4.59 3.33
N ARG A 567 8.71 3.67 3.07
CA ARG A 567 7.66 3.30 4.05
C ARG A 567 8.20 2.62 5.30
N TRP A 568 9.34 1.95 5.22
CA TRP A 568 10.00 1.38 6.39
C TRP A 568 10.65 2.47 7.26
N LEU A 569 11.29 3.48 6.65
CA LEU A 569 11.93 4.57 7.41
C LEU A 569 10.91 5.46 8.13
N GLU A 570 9.81 5.80 7.48
CA GLU A 570 8.80 6.74 8.01
C GLU A 570 7.61 6.05 8.71
N GLY A 571 7.46 4.73 8.55
CA GLY A 571 6.29 3.97 9.02
C GLY A 571 6.27 3.66 10.52
N THR A 572 5.08 3.33 11.03
CA THR A 572 4.87 2.66 12.33
C THR A 572 5.46 1.25 12.33
N PRO A 573 5.78 0.65 13.49
CA PRO A 573 6.40 -0.69 13.54
C PRO A 573 5.60 -1.77 12.79
N GLU A 574 4.27 -1.68 12.77
CA GLU A 574 3.41 -2.56 11.99
C GLU A 574 3.63 -2.42 10.48
N VAL A 575 3.74 -1.19 9.98
CA VAL A 575 4.01 -0.90 8.57
C VAL A 575 5.42 -1.31 8.18
N ARG A 576 6.42 -1.08 9.05
CA ARG A 576 7.81 -1.49 8.80
C ARG A 576 7.91 -2.99 8.58
N HIS A 577 7.29 -3.77 9.46
CA HIS A 577 7.34 -5.21 9.32
C HIS A 577 6.62 -5.69 8.05
N ALA A 578 5.47 -5.09 7.70
CA ALA A 578 4.77 -5.42 6.46
C ALA A 578 5.59 -5.07 5.21
N ALA A 579 6.21 -3.87 5.19
CA ALA A 579 7.10 -3.44 4.12
C ALA A 579 8.31 -4.37 3.99
N ARG A 580 8.88 -4.83 5.12
CA ARG A 580 9.99 -5.78 5.15
C ARG A 580 9.62 -7.13 4.52
N VAL A 581 8.48 -7.70 4.89
CA VAL A 581 7.99 -8.98 4.32
C VAL A 581 7.81 -8.89 2.81
N LEU A 582 7.24 -7.79 2.32
CA LEU A 582 7.06 -7.57 0.88
C LEU A 582 8.39 -7.31 0.15
N PHE A 583 9.31 -6.58 0.79
CA PHE A 583 10.65 -6.38 0.28
C PHE A 583 11.40 -7.70 0.14
N ASP A 584 11.39 -8.55 1.18
CA ASP A 584 12.07 -9.86 1.16
C ASP A 584 11.53 -10.78 0.09
N ALA A 585 10.20 -10.88 -0.02
CA ALA A 585 9.57 -11.64 -1.08
C ALA A 585 10.02 -11.14 -2.47
N SER A 586 10.17 -9.83 -2.64
CA SER A 586 10.58 -9.21 -3.89
C SER A 586 12.08 -9.42 -4.17
N ALA A 587 12.93 -9.34 -3.15
CA ALA A 587 14.37 -9.60 -3.23
C ALA A 587 14.67 -11.06 -3.62
N VAL A 588 13.92 -12.02 -3.05
CA VAL A 588 14.09 -13.46 -3.37
C VAL A 588 13.69 -13.79 -4.81
N ARG A 589 12.67 -13.13 -5.36
CA ARG A 589 12.23 -13.35 -6.74
C ARG A 589 13.10 -12.68 -7.80
N MET A 590 13.86 -11.67 -7.40
CA MET A 590 14.69 -10.88 -8.30
C MET A 590 15.80 -11.73 -8.91
N THR A 591 16.08 -11.56 -10.20
CA THR A 591 17.22 -12.24 -10.83
C THR A 591 18.54 -11.64 -10.33
N ASP A 592 19.65 -12.35 -10.51
CA ASP A 592 20.97 -11.85 -10.09
C ASP A 592 21.40 -10.61 -10.90
N GLU A 593 20.99 -10.52 -12.17
CA GLU A 593 21.20 -9.35 -13.02
C GLU A 593 20.39 -8.15 -12.53
N GLU A 594 19.10 -8.32 -12.27
CA GLU A 594 18.24 -7.26 -11.72
C GLU A 594 18.77 -6.74 -10.37
N ALA A 595 19.18 -7.65 -9.47
CA ALA A 595 19.74 -7.28 -8.18
C ALA A 595 21.03 -6.44 -8.33
N SER A 596 21.88 -6.80 -9.28
CA SER A 596 23.11 -6.04 -9.58
C SER A 596 22.79 -4.64 -10.07
N THR A 597 21.83 -4.49 -10.99
CA THR A 597 21.45 -3.15 -11.52
C THR A 597 20.87 -2.24 -10.44
N VAL A 598 20.05 -2.78 -9.52
CA VAL A 598 19.48 -2.00 -8.41
C VAL A 598 20.60 -1.54 -7.47
N VAL A 599 21.56 -2.41 -7.17
CA VAL A 599 22.66 -2.08 -6.28
C VAL A 599 23.62 -1.08 -6.93
N GLU A 600 23.89 -1.21 -8.22
CA GLU A 600 24.67 -0.22 -8.98
C GLU A 600 24.04 1.17 -8.95
N HIS A 601 22.70 1.22 -9.01
CA HIS A 601 21.96 2.46 -8.89
C HIS A 601 22.06 3.09 -7.50
N TRP A 602 22.04 2.31 -6.41
CA TRP A 602 21.98 2.85 -5.04
C TRP A 602 23.34 2.94 -4.32
N GLN A 603 24.35 2.17 -4.74
CA GLN A 603 25.66 2.09 -4.06
C GLN A 603 26.36 3.44 -3.87
N HIS A 604 26.18 4.38 -4.80
CA HIS A 604 26.84 5.68 -4.75
C HIS A 604 26.31 6.57 -3.62
N GLN A 605 25.11 6.29 -3.10
CA GLN A 605 24.46 7.05 -2.02
C GLN A 605 24.70 6.44 -0.63
N LEU A 606 25.53 5.39 -0.53
CA LEU A 606 25.83 4.72 0.74
C LEU A 606 26.44 5.71 1.75
N PRO A 607 26.02 5.67 3.02
CA PRO A 607 26.44 6.64 4.05
C PRO A 607 27.95 6.82 4.15
N CYS A 608 28.75 5.76 4.07
CA CYS A 608 30.21 5.87 4.20
C CYS A 608 30.89 6.69 3.09
N LEU A 609 30.21 6.93 1.96
CA LEU A 609 30.71 7.71 0.83
C LEU A 609 30.22 9.17 0.85
N GLN A 610 29.25 9.48 1.71
CA GLN A 610 28.57 10.78 1.75
C GLN A 610 29.20 11.73 2.78
N SER A 611 28.95 13.03 2.60
CA SER A 611 29.35 14.05 3.56
C SER A 611 28.51 13.97 4.86
N PRO A 612 28.99 14.46 6.03
CA PRO A 612 28.27 14.34 7.31
C PRO A 612 26.80 14.79 7.32
N PRO A 613 26.37 15.89 6.67
CA PRO A 613 24.94 16.23 6.62
C PRO A 613 24.13 15.31 5.71
N GLU A 614 24.74 14.76 4.66
CA GLU A 614 24.11 13.83 3.72
C GLU A 614 24.05 12.41 4.28
N GLN A 615 24.94 12.06 5.22
CA GLN A 615 24.91 10.76 5.91
C GLN A 615 23.59 10.50 6.64
N GLU A 616 22.93 11.52 7.18
CA GLU A 616 21.62 11.38 7.84
C GLU A 616 20.43 11.59 6.88
N ALA A 617 20.67 11.89 5.60
CA ALA A 617 19.62 12.08 4.63
C ALA A 617 18.84 10.78 4.37
N THR A 618 17.52 10.90 4.13
CA THR A 618 16.64 9.76 3.86
C THR A 618 17.13 8.94 2.66
N SER A 619 17.70 9.57 1.63
CA SER A 619 18.28 8.88 0.47
C SER A 619 19.42 7.93 0.85
N SER A 620 20.31 8.32 1.76
CA SER A 620 21.43 7.48 2.21
C SER A 620 20.97 6.34 3.11
N ALA A 621 19.98 6.59 3.97
CA ALA A 621 19.33 5.54 4.74
C ALA A 621 18.59 4.53 3.83
N MET A 622 17.91 5.01 2.77
CA MET A 622 17.29 4.16 1.76
C MET A 622 18.31 3.34 0.98
N ALA A 623 19.44 3.93 0.61
CA ALA A 623 20.54 3.24 -0.07
C ALA A 623 21.08 2.10 0.78
N LEU A 624 21.34 2.36 2.08
CA LEU A 624 21.78 1.32 3.00
C LEU A 624 20.72 0.24 3.20
N PHE A 625 19.44 0.62 3.30
CA PHE A 625 18.33 -0.34 3.42
C PHE A 625 18.28 -1.27 2.21
N ILE A 626 18.24 -0.72 0.99
CA ILE A 626 18.07 -1.49 -0.25
C ILE A 626 19.32 -2.36 -0.49
N CYS A 627 20.51 -1.75 -0.51
CA CYS A 627 21.75 -2.47 -0.77
C CYS A 627 22.08 -3.46 0.35
N GLY A 628 21.86 -3.10 1.62
CA GLY A 628 22.17 -3.95 2.77
C GLY A 628 21.34 -5.23 2.80
N TYR A 629 20.03 -5.13 2.56
CA TYR A 629 19.16 -6.31 2.54
C TYR A 629 19.35 -7.17 1.28
N LEU A 630 19.57 -6.56 0.12
CA LEU A 630 19.92 -7.31 -1.10
C LEU A 630 21.27 -8.02 -0.94
N ALA A 631 22.26 -7.37 -0.33
CA ALA A 631 23.55 -7.97 -0.05
C ALA A 631 23.45 -9.15 0.91
N ALA A 632 22.64 -9.06 1.95
CA ALA A 632 22.46 -10.19 2.88
C ALA A 632 21.86 -11.45 2.21
N GLU A 633 21.04 -11.28 1.16
CA GLU A 633 20.45 -12.39 0.39
C GLU A 633 21.35 -12.88 -0.76
N LYS A 634 21.94 -11.94 -1.52
CA LYS A 634 22.63 -12.21 -2.80
C LYS A 634 24.09 -11.75 -2.78
N TYR A 635 24.78 -11.84 -1.63
CA TYR A 635 26.17 -11.39 -1.50
C TYR A 635 27.13 -12.01 -2.53
N ALA A 636 26.86 -13.24 -3.00
CA ALA A 636 27.70 -13.95 -3.97
C ALA A 636 27.77 -13.25 -5.35
N VAL A 637 26.76 -12.46 -5.69
CA VAL A 637 26.68 -11.72 -6.96
C VAL A 637 27.40 -10.37 -6.88
N MET A 638 27.68 -9.89 -5.66
CA MET A 638 28.20 -8.55 -5.43
C MET A 638 29.73 -8.50 -5.42
N SER A 639 30.29 -7.35 -5.80
CA SER A 639 31.73 -7.11 -5.68
C SER A 639 32.15 -6.92 -4.21
N THR A 640 33.39 -7.29 -3.91
CA THR A 640 33.98 -7.13 -2.56
C THR A 640 34.04 -5.68 -2.12
N HIS A 641 34.22 -4.74 -3.05
CA HIS A 641 34.22 -3.30 -2.78
C HIS A 641 32.86 -2.85 -2.24
N VAL A 642 31.77 -3.21 -2.92
CA VAL A 642 30.41 -2.85 -2.52
C VAL A 642 30.04 -3.44 -1.16
N LEU A 643 30.37 -4.71 -0.92
CA LEU A 643 30.14 -5.36 0.37
C LEU A 643 30.92 -4.68 1.50
N THR A 644 32.12 -4.18 1.21
CA THR A 644 32.93 -3.42 2.18
C THR A 644 32.27 -2.09 2.51
N ASP A 645 31.78 -1.34 1.53
CA ASP A 645 31.13 -0.04 1.74
C ASP A 645 29.79 -0.17 2.47
N ILE A 646 29.00 -1.19 2.14
CA ILE A 646 27.78 -1.54 2.88
C ILE A 646 28.13 -1.84 4.34
N SER A 647 29.11 -2.71 4.58
CA SER A 647 29.51 -3.10 5.94
C SER A 647 30.01 -1.90 6.76
N LYS A 648 30.81 -1.01 6.15
CA LYS A 648 31.26 0.24 6.79
C LYS A 648 30.09 1.17 7.11
N SER A 649 29.11 1.27 6.22
CA SER A 649 27.90 2.09 6.43
C SER A 649 27.03 1.55 7.56
N VAL A 650 26.89 0.22 7.68
CA VAL A 650 26.23 -0.43 8.84
C VAL A 650 26.95 -0.07 10.13
N ALA A 651 28.28 -0.19 10.17
CA ALA A 651 29.07 0.15 11.35
C ALA A 651 28.96 1.65 11.71
N LEU A 652 28.97 2.54 10.72
CA LEU A 652 28.85 3.99 10.92
C LEU A 652 27.56 4.34 11.68
N TYR A 653 26.40 3.88 11.21
CA TYR A 653 25.14 4.11 11.92
C TYR A 653 25.05 3.36 13.25
N LEU A 654 25.66 2.18 13.39
CA LEU A 654 25.63 1.45 14.65
C LEU A 654 26.38 2.20 15.77
N HIS A 655 27.53 2.80 15.44
CA HIS A 655 28.39 3.51 16.39
C HIS A 655 27.95 4.96 16.67
N ASP A 656 27.24 5.61 15.76
CA ASP A 656 26.74 6.97 15.99
C ASP A 656 25.60 6.97 17.03
N GLU A 657 25.80 7.64 18.18
CA GLU A 657 24.79 7.73 19.22
C GLU A 657 23.59 8.62 18.88
N HIS A 658 23.76 9.57 17.97
CA HIS A 658 22.77 10.58 17.62
C HIS A 658 21.99 10.26 16.34
N SER A 659 22.44 9.28 15.57
CA SER A 659 21.78 8.89 14.32
C SER A 659 20.33 8.45 14.53
N THR A 660 19.46 8.91 13.65
CA THR A 660 18.04 8.49 13.65
C THR A 660 17.85 7.09 13.07
N HIS A 661 18.86 6.58 12.35
CA HIS A 661 18.81 5.34 11.58
C HIS A 661 19.49 4.15 12.26
N ARG A 662 19.88 4.25 13.54
CA ARG A 662 20.55 3.14 14.29
C ARG A 662 19.78 1.82 14.24
N VAL A 663 18.45 1.88 14.22
CA VAL A 663 17.60 0.68 14.14
C VAL A 663 17.80 -0.07 12.83
N LEU A 664 18.00 0.63 11.72
CA LEU A 664 18.32 0.01 10.44
C LEU A 664 19.62 -0.79 10.54
N ALA A 665 20.65 -0.20 11.15
CA ALA A 665 21.91 -0.89 11.37
C ALA A 665 21.75 -2.13 12.27
N ILE A 666 20.99 -2.03 13.37
CA ILE A 666 20.71 -3.16 14.26
C ILE A 666 20.00 -4.31 13.52
N GLU A 667 18.99 -4.00 12.70
CA GLU A 667 18.27 -5.02 11.93
C GLU A 667 19.15 -5.65 10.85
N LEU A 668 19.96 -4.85 10.14
CA LEU A 668 20.93 -5.35 9.17
C LEU A 668 22.00 -6.22 9.83
N CYS A 669 22.43 -5.91 11.06
CA CYS A 669 23.28 -6.80 11.84
C CYS A 669 22.56 -8.11 12.17
N ALA A 670 21.29 -8.07 12.58
CA ALA A 670 20.54 -9.30 12.88
C ALA A 670 20.39 -10.24 11.67
N TYR A 671 20.30 -9.66 10.47
CA TYR A 671 20.04 -10.37 9.23
C TYR A 671 21.32 -10.83 8.50
N GLY A 672 22.25 -9.90 8.28
CA GLY A 672 23.43 -10.10 7.43
C GLY A 672 24.75 -10.30 8.17
N PHE A 673 24.75 -10.53 9.48
CA PHE A 673 26.01 -10.65 10.27
C PHE A 673 27.03 -11.62 9.65
N HIS A 674 26.53 -12.72 9.08
CA HIS A 674 27.35 -13.74 8.44
C HIS A 674 28.16 -13.21 7.23
N VAL A 675 27.68 -12.15 6.57
CA VAL A 675 28.36 -11.42 5.50
C VAL A 675 29.28 -10.36 6.08
N TRP A 676 28.75 -9.48 6.95
CA TRP A 676 29.47 -8.29 7.45
C TRP A 676 30.74 -8.64 8.22
N GLN A 677 30.75 -9.77 8.92
CA GLN A 677 31.88 -10.23 9.73
C GLN A 677 33.19 -10.42 8.94
N HIS A 678 33.13 -10.52 7.61
CA HIS A 678 34.29 -10.71 6.75
C HIS A 678 34.92 -9.39 6.27
N TYR A 679 34.19 -8.26 6.37
CA TYR A 679 34.60 -6.97 5.79
C TYR A 679 34.84 -5.88 6.84
N VAL A 680 34.29 -6.02 8.04
CA VAL A 680 34.45 -5.09 9.17
C VAL A 680 34.79 -5.88 10.44
N ASP A 681 35.33 -5.19 11.46
CA ASP A 681 35.57 -5.78 12.77
C ASP A 681 34.25 -6.26 13.41
N ALA A 682 34.01 -7.55 13.28
CA ALA A 682 32.83 -8.22 13.81
C ALA A 682 32.73 -8.11 15.35
N MET A 683 33.86 -8.02 16.06
CA MET A 683 33.85 -7.88 17.51
C MET A 683 33.36 -6.48 17.91
N GLU A 684 33.74 -5.44 17.19
CA GLU A 684 33.25 -4.07 17.43
C GLU A 684 31.73 -3.96 17.19
N ILE A 685 31.21 -4.61 16.15
CA ILE A 685 29.76 -4.71 15.91
C ILE A 685 29.04 -5.38 17.10
N LEU A 686 29.57 -6.53 17.56
CA LEU A 686 28.99 -7.24 18.72
C LEU A 686 29.06 -6.40 20.00
N ARG A 687 30.17 -5.71 20.25
CA ARG A 687 30.35 -4.82 21.40
C ARG A 687 29.34 -3.68 21.40
N ALA A 688 29.12 -3.04 20.26
CA ALA A 688 28.11 -2.01 20.11
C ALA A 688 26.70 -2.54 20.40
N LEU A 689 26.36 -3.73 19.89
CA LEU A 689 25.07 -4.38 20.19
C LEU A 689 24.91 -4.73 21.68
N PHE A 690 25.96 -5.22 22.34
CA PHE A 690 25.94 -5.53 23.78
C PHE A 690 25.66 -4.28 24.61
N MET A 691 26.32 -3.17 24.31
CA MET A 691 26.09 -1.89 24.99
C MET A 691 24.68 -1.35 24.73
N LEU A 692 24.18 -1.44 23.49
CA LEU A 692 22.82 -1.01 23.15
C LEU A 692 21.75 -1.84 23.87
N ALA A 693 21.95 -3.15 23.99
CA ALA A 693 21.02 -4.06 24.65
C ALA A 693 20.89 -3.83 26.16
N THR A 694 21.94 -3.32 26.80
CA THR A 694 22.00 -3.09 28.26
C THR A 694 21.87 -1.62 28.66
N SER A 695 22.00 -0.69 27.71
CA SER A 695 21.76 0.73 27.94
C SER A 695 20.34 0.97 28.48
N ALA A 696 20.23 1.13 29.80
CA ALA A 696 18.98 1.39 30.50
C ALA A 696 18.60 2.88 30.39
N LYS A 697 18.79 3.49 29.22
CA LYS A 697 18.35 4.88 29.04
C LYS A 697 16.83 4.90 28.92
N LYS A 698 16.21 5.45 29.96
CA LYS A 698 14.82 5.88 30.04
C LYS A 698 14.63 7.16 29.20
N ASP A 699 15.28 7.21 28.04
CA ASP A 699 15.32 8.40 27.19
C ASP A 699 14.04 8.44 26.38
N SER A 700 13.15 9.28 26.88
CA SER A 700 12.26 10.14 26.10
C SER A 700 11.78 9.57 24.78
N ILE A 701 10.61 8.92 24.77
CA ILE A 701 9.60 9.02 23.69
C ILE A 701 10.20 8.95 22.26
N SER A 702 11.26 8.17 22.05
CA SER A 702 11.70 7.84 20.70
C SER A 702 10.76 6.73 20.25
N THR A 703 10.15 6.91 19.09
CA THR A 703 9.25 5.93 18.48
C THR A 703 9.95 4.59 18.23
N GLN A 704 11.28 4.55 18.35
CA GLN A 704 12.14 3.40 18.12
C GLN A 704 12.89 3.04 19.42
N ASN A 705 12.69 1.83 19.95
CA ASN A 705 13.39 1.33 21.14
C ASN A 705 14.62 0.49 20.72
N PRO A 706 15.82 1.09 20.55
CA PRO A 706 16.99 0.39 20.04
C PRO A 706 17.44 -0.74 20.96
N GLY A 707 17.27 -0.61 22.29
CA GLY A 707 17.67 -1.66 23.24
C GLY A 707 16.78 -2.91 23.19
N GLY A 708 15.49 -2.76 22.83
CA GLY A 708 14.61 -3.90 22.55
C GLY A 708 15.04 -4.67 21.31
N GLN A 709 15.31 -3.95 20.21
CA GLN A 709 15.74 -4.55 18.95
C GLN A 709 17.15 -5.13 19.02
N ALA A 710 18.09 -4.48 19.72
CA ALA A 710 19.44 -5.00 19.93
C ALA A 710 19.42 -6.36 20.66
N ARG A 711 18.55 -6.52 21.67
CA ARG A 711 18.36 -7.82 22.35
C ARG A 711 17.83 -8.91 21.40
N ALA A 712 16.91 -8.57 20.50
CA ALA A 712 16.43 -9.51 19.48
C ALA A 712 17.52 -9.87 18.47
N ALA A 713 18.30 -8.88 18.01
CA ALA A 713 19.45 -9.08 17.13
C ALA A 713 20.50 -10.00 17.76
N ILE A 714 20.85 -9.78 19.03
CA ILE A 714 21.77 -10.64 19.79
C ILE A 714 21.26 -12.09 19.81
N LEU A 715 19.97 -12.31 20.06
CA LEU A 715 19.40 -13.67 20.08
C LEU A 715 19.46 -14.36 18.72
N SER A 716 19.31 -13.60 17.62
CA SER A 716 19.45 -14.09 16.24
C SER A 716 20.89 -14.46 15.94
N ILE A 717 21.82 -13.54 16.18
CA ILE A 717 23.26 -13.72 15.90
C ILE A 717 23.83 -14.86 16.74
N ALA A 718 23.47 -14.95 18.03
CA ALA A 718 23.93 -16.02 18.90
C ALA A 718 23.46 -17.40 18.43
N SER A 719 22.28 -17.49 17.79
CA SER A 719 21.81 -18.75 17.20
C SER A 719 22.42 -19.09 15.85
N ALA A 720 22.84 -18.10 15.06
CA ALA A 720 23.36 -18.30 13.71
C ALA A 720 24.89 -18.46 13.67
N VAL A 721 25.63 -17.67 14.47
CA VAL A 721 27.10 -17.58 14.44
C VAL A 721 27.67 -17.74 15.85
N THR A 722 27.53 -18.94 16.41
CA THR A 722 27.88 -19.24 17.81
C THR A 722 29.38 -19.10 18.16
N PRO A 723 30.36 -19.57 17.35
CA PRO A 723 31.76 -19.62 17.79
C PRO A 723 32.42 -18.26 18.03
N LEU A 724 32.26 -17.33 17.07
CA LEU A 724 32.80 -15.97 17.18
C LEU A 724 32.13 -15.23 18.34
N PHE A 725 30.80 -15.28 18.38
CA PHE A 725 29.99 -14.65 19.42
C PHE A 725 30.41 -15.09 20.84
N MET A 726 30.57 -16.40 21.06
CA MET A 726 30.99 -16.92 22.37
C MET A 726 32.44 -16.58 22.72
N THR A 727 33.31 -16.48 21.71
CA THR A 727 34.69 -16.05 21.91
C THR A 727 34.74 -14.59 22.33
N THR A 728 33.99 -13.70 21.66
CA THR A 728 33.87 -12.29 22.03
C THR A 728 33.28 -12.12 23.43
N LEU A 729 32.21 -12.84 23.79
CA LEU A 729 31.66 -12.82 25.14
C LEU A 729 32.70 -13.23 26.20
N SER A 730 33.43 -14.33 25.96
CA SER A 730 34.41 -14.83 26.92
C SER A 730 35.60 -13.88 27.09
N LEU A 731 36.09 -13.33 25.97
CA LEU A 731 37.19 -12.36 25.97
C LEU A 731 36.78 -11.05 26.64
N ASP A 732 35.61 -10.49 26.32
CA ASP A 732 35.19 -9.21 26.88
C ASP A 732 34.82 -9.29 28.37
N VAL A 733 34.46 -10.48 28.89
CA VAL A 733 34.36 -10.71 30.34
C VAL A 733 35.74 -10.68 31.01
N LEU A 734 36.73 -11.36 30.42
CA LEU A 734 38.09 -11.48 30.97
C LEU A 734 38.88 -10.17 30.84
N SER A 735 38.98 -9.65 29.62
CA SER A 735 39.75 -8.46 29.22
C SER A 735 38.81 -7.39 28.62
N PRO A 736 38.01 -6.69 29.45
CA PRO A 736 37.12 -5.65 28.97
C PRO A 736 37.88 -4.37 28.60
N SER A 737 37.29 -3.57 27.71
CA SER A 737 37.73 -2.19 27.45
C SER A 737 37.45 -1.25 28.62
N THR A 738 36.26 -1.37 29.24
CA THR A 738 35.84 -0.61 30.42
C THR A 738 35.12 -1.50 31.43
N ALA A 739 35.09 -1.09 32.71
CA ALA A 739 34.36 -1.85 33.73
C ALA A 739 32.84 -1.88 33.46
N GLU A 740 32.29 -0.83 32.85
CA GLU A 740 30.90 -0.77 32.40
C GLU A 740 30.64 -1.75 31.24
N HIS A 741 31.56 -1.85 30.28
CA HIS A 741 31.48 -2.84 29.21
C HIS A 741 31.44 -4.27 29.77
N ARG A 742 32.32 -4.58 30.73
CA ARG A 742 32.32 -5.89 31.42
C ARG A 742 30.94 -6.18 32.03
N ARG A 743 30.36 -5.20 32.75
CA ARG A 743 29.04 -5.34 33.36
C ARG A 743 27.95 -5.57 32.32
N SER A 744 27.94 -4.81 31.22
CA SER A 744 27.00 -4.96 30.11
C SER A 744 27.08 -6.36 29.48
N VAL A 745 28.29 -6.84 29.18
CA VAL A 745 28.50 -8.17 28.61
C VAL A 745 28.00 -9.26 29.57
N MET A 746 28.27 -9.13 30.88
CA MET A 746 27.76 -10.06 31.89
C MET A 746 26.22 -10.03 32.00
N GLN A 747 25.58 -8.87 31.85
CA GLN A 747 24.12 -8.77 31.79
C GLN A 747 23.55 -9.45 30.55
N VAL A 748 24.21 -9.33 29.38
CA VAL A 748 23.85 -10.07 28.16
C VAL A 748 23.94 -11.57 28.40
N VAL A 749 24.99 -12.05 29.08
CA VAL A 749 25.12 -13.46 29.46
C VAL A 749 23.95 -13.92 30.33
N ALA A 750 23.61 -13.16 31.38
CA ALA A 750 22.45 -13.46 32.23
C ALA A 750 21.13 -13.49 31.43
N PHE A 751 20.97 -12.57 30.48
CA PHE A 751 19.82 -12.51 29.57
C PHE A 751 19.74 -13.73 28.65
N LEU A 752 20.86 -14.16 28.06
CA LEU A 752 20.93 -15.33 27.18
C LEU A 752 20.58 -16.63 27.93
N ILE A 753 21.09 -16.82 29.15
CA ILE A 753 20.75 -17.97 29.99
C ILE A 753 19.24 -18.04 30.23
N ARG A 754 18.57 -16.89 30.41
CA ARG A 754 17.12 -16.84 30.65
C ARG A 754 16.28 -17.11 29.41
N LYS A 755 16.70 -16.60 28.25
CA LYS A 755 15.88 -16.60 27.03
C LYS A 755 16.18 -17.75 26.09
N ARG A 756 17.45 -18.14 25.95
CA ARG A 756 17.91 -19.22 25.05
C ARG A 756 19.10 -19.98 25.66
N PRO A 757 18.89 -20.76 26.73
CA PRO A 757 19.98 -21.44 27.45
C PRO A 757 20.74 -22.47 26.58
N LEU A 758 20.09 -23.07 25.59
CA LEU A 758 20.71 -24.09 24.72
C LEU A 758 21.91 -23.55 23.94
N VAL A 759 21.90 -22.26 23.55
CA VAL A 759 22.96 -21.65 22.76
C VAL A 759 24.30 -21.63 23.50
N LEU A 760 24.27 -21.49 24.83
CA LEU A 760 25.47 -21.36 25.65
C LEU A 760 26.06 -22.70 26.10
N GLN A 761 25.34 -23.81 25.91
CA GLN A 761 25.68 -25.08 26.56
C GLN A 761 27.09 -25.60 26.21
N SER A 762 27.45 -25.56 24.93
CA SER A 762 28.74 -26.08 24.44
C SER A 762 29.94 -25.27 24.94
N SER A 763 29.73 -23.98 25.25
CA SER A 763 30.75 -23.03 25.67
C SER A 763 30.62 -22.62 27.14
N LEU A 764 29.67 -23.24 27.87
CA LEU A 764 29.38 -22.97 29.26
C LEU A 764 30.63 -23.10 30.17
N PRO A 765 31.50 -24.12 30.02
CA PRO A 765 32.71 -24.21 30.83
C PRO A 765 33.65 -23.00 30.68
N ARG A 766 33.87 -22.57 29.43
CA ARG A 766 34.73 -21.40 29.13
C ARG A 766 34.10 -20.10 29.66
N LEU A 767 32.80 -19.95 29.49
CA LEU A 767 32.05 -18.80 30.00
C LEU A 767 32.09 -18.75 31.53
N MET A 768 31.89 -19.90 32.22
CA MET A 768 31.95 -19.97 33.67
C MET A 768 33.36 -19.69 34.20
N GLU A 769 34.40 -20.16 33.50
CA GLU A 769 35.76 -19.77 33.84
C GLU A 769 35.96 -18.25 33.80
N ALA A 770 35.45 -17.59 32.76
CA ALA A 770 35.51 -16.14 32.63
C ALA A 770 34.75 -15.42 33.76
N VAL A 771 33.53 -15.88 34.08
CA VAL A 771 32.72 -15.33 35.17
C VAL A 771 33.40 -15.52 36.53
N VAL A 772 33.98 -16.70 36.80
CA VAL A 772 34.71 -16.96 38.05
C VAL A 772 35.95 -16.07 38.15
N LYS A 773 36.75 -15.96 37.09
CA LYS A 773 37.93 -15.08 37.06
C LYS A 773 37.58 -13.60 37.22
N SER A 774 36.39 -13.17 36.81
CA SER A 774 35.91 -11.81 37.05
C SER A 774 35.71 -11.48 38.54
N LEU A 775 35.67 -12.50 39.41
CA LEU A 775 35.57 -12.37 40.86
C LEU A 775 36.95 -12.38 41.56
N ASP A 776 38.05 -12.16 40.85
CA ASP A 776 39.40 -12.14 41.45
C ASP A 776 39.47 -11.23 42.69
N PRO A 777 39.79 -11.77 43.88
CA PRO A 777 39.91 -10.97 45.10
C PRO A 777 41.02 -9.91 45.02
N ASN A 778 42.00 -10.06 44.13
CA ASN A 778 43.09 -9.09 43.95
C ASN A 778 42.65 -7.83 43.19
N ALA A 779 41.50 -7.86 42.50
CA ALA A 779 41.00 -6.78 41.65
C ALA A 779 39.74 -6.11 42.23
N THR A 780 39.82 -5.62 43.47
CA THR A 780 38.69 -5.15 44.30
C THR A 780 37.73 -4.18 43.61
N ALA A 781 38.24 -3.11 42.99
CA ALA A 781 37.39 -2.11 42.32
C ALA A 781 36.57 -2.70 41.16
N SER A 782 37.16 -3.62 40.39
CA SER A 782 36.46 -4.27 39.28
C SER A 782 35.49 -5.36 39.75
N ARG A 783 35.82 -6.02 40.87
CA ARG A 783 35.01 -7.07 41.50
C ARG A 783 33.71 -6.49 42.07
N GLU A 784 33.76 -5.34 42.75
CA GLU A 784 32.58 -4.71 43.33
C GLU A 784 31.50 -4.38 42.28
N LEU A 785 31.91 -3.90 41.09
CA LEU A 785 30.99 -3.52 40.02
C LEU A 785 30.27 -4.70 39.36
N VAL A 786 30.85 -5.91 39.42
CA VAL A 786 30.32 -7.10 38.75
C VAL A 786 29.75 -8.14 39.72
N LEU A 787 29.97 -8.00 41.03
CA LEU A 787 29.62 -9.00 42.04
C LEU A 787 28.14 -9.41 41.98
N ASP A 788 27.22 -8.44 41.92
CA ASP A 788 25.78 -8.70 41.84
C ASP A 788 25.44 -9.48 40.57
N THR A 789 26.01 -9.06 39.44
CA THR A 789 25.75 -9.66 38.12
C THR A 789 26.34 -11.07 38.04
N ALA A 790 27.56 -11.28 38.54
CA ALA A 790 28.21 -12.59 38.62
C ALA A 790 27.41 -13.56 39.51
N THR A 791 26.94 -13.08 40.66
CA THR A 791 26.11 -13.87 41.59
C THR A 791 24.78 -14.24 40.94
N GLU A 792 24.16 -13.33 40.19
CA GLU A 792 22.95 -13.57 39.42
C GLU A 792 23.18 -14.62 38.32
N ILE A 793 24.28 -14.51 37.55
CA ILE A 793 24.66 -15.50 36.53
C ILE A 793 24.84 -16.87 37.16
N ILE A 794 25.64 -17.00 38.22
CA ILE A 794 25.91 -18.30 38.87
C ILE A 794 24.60 -18.93 39.37
N ARG A 795 23.75 -18.15 40.03
CA ARG A 795 22.42 -18.61 40.48
C ARG A 795 21.56 -19.08 39.31
N GLN A 796 21.55 -18.33 38.21
CA GLN A 796 20.75 -18.65 37.04
C GLN A 796 21.29 -19.90 36.33
N VAL A 797 22.61 -20.05 36.21
CA VAL A 797 23.25 -21.23 35.60
C VAL A 797 22.95 -22.49 36.39
N VAL A 798 23.13 -22.47 37.72
CA VAL A 798 22.83 -23.62 38.59
C VAL A 798 21.35 -24.02 38.51
N LYS A 799 20.45 -23.04 38.37
CA LYS A 799 19.01 -23.31 38.19
C LYS A 799 18.69 -23.91 36.81
N THR A 800 19.43 -23.52 35.77
CA THR A 800 19.07 -23.79 34.37
C THR A 800 19.79 -24.99 33.78
N TYR A 801 21.03 -25.27 34.21
CA TYR A 801 21.86 -26.34 33.67
C TYR A 801 22.11 -27.41 34.74
N PRO A 802 21.56 -28.64 34.60
CA PRO A 802 21.81 -29.73 35.54
C PRO A 802 23.28 -30.14 35.64
N THR A 803 24.11 -29.78 34.65
CA THR A 803 25.55 -30.06 34.61
C THR A 803 26.37 -29.13 35.51
N VAL A 804 25.75 -28.13 36.13
CA VAL A 804 26.41 -27.18 37.02
C VAL A 804 25.75 -27.19 38.39
N ASP A 805 26.55 -27.30 39.44
CA ASP A 805 26.07 -27.20 40.82
C ASP A 805 27.00 -26.34 41.68
N PHE A 806 26.43 -25.72 42.71
CA PHE A 806 27.12 -24.80 43.61
C PHE A 806 26.86 -25.16 45.06
N HIS A 807 27.93 -25.41 45.81
CA HIS A 807 27.85 -25.66 47.25
C HIS A 807 28.15 -24.38 48.04
N GLY A 808 27.12 -23.76 48.61
CA GLY A 808 27.20 -22.47 49.31
C GLY A 808 28.11 -22.45 50.55
N GLY A 809 28.21 -23.55 51.30
CA GLY A 809 29.04 -23.61 52.50
C GLY A 809 30.55 -23.60 52.21
N THR A 810 30.97 -24.35 51.19
CA THR A 810 32.38 -24.43 50.78
C THR A 810 32.75 -23.42 49.69
N GLN A 811 31.76 -22.73 49.09
CA GLN A 811 31.91 -21.80 47.98
C GLN A 811 32.56 -22.44 46.75
N ARG A 812 32.16 -23.69 46.45
CA ARG A 812 32.68 -24.45 45.31
C ARG A 812 31.64 -24.57 44.21
N LEU A 813 32.09 -24.36 42.98
CA LEU A 813 31.29 -24.49 41.77
C LEU A 813 31.83 -25.66 40.95
N ALA A 814 30.96 -26.62 40.61
CA ALA A 814 31.26 -27.71 39.71
C ALA A 814 30.63 -27.42 38.34
N VAL A 815 31.40 -27.54 37.26
CA VAL A 815 30.93 -27.30 35.89
C VAL A 815 31.29 -28.50 35.01
N GLY A 816 30.29 -29.24 34.55
CA GLY A 816 30.47 -30.36 33.62
C GLY A 816 30.74 -29.91 32.18
N THR A 817 31.55 -30.66 31.46
CA THR A 817 31.91 -30.41 30.05
C THR A 817 31.25 -31.43 29.10
N SER A 818 31.22 -31.10 27.81
CA SER A 818 30.84 -32.05 26.74
C SER A 818 31.77 -33.26 26.66
N GLU A 819 33.04 -33.07 27.03
CA GLU A 819 34.09 -34.08 26.96
C GLU A 819 34.09 -35.07 28.13
N GLY A 820 33.11 -35.01 29.04
CA GLY A 820 33.01 -35.93 30.18
C GLY A 820 33.82 -35.55 31.42
N ALA A 821 34.39 -34.35 31.45
CA ALA A 821 35.13 -33.84 32.60
C ALA A 821 34.28 -32.90 33.46
N VAL A 822 34.62 -32.77 34.74
CA VAL A 822 34.10 -31.70 35.61
C VAL A 822 35.23 -30.77 36.02
N ILE A 823 35.06 -29.48 35.77
CA ILE A 823 35.97 -28.45 36.26
C ILE A 823 35.46 -27.96 37.61
N MET A 824 36.34 -28.00 38.62
CA MET A 824 36.05 -27.55 39.97
C MET A 824 36.66 -26.16 40.20
N TYR A 825 35.84 -25.21 40.65
CA TYR A 825 36.27 -23.85 40.98
C TYR A 825 36.07 -23.53 42.46
N ASP A 826 36.94 -22.69 43.02
CA ASP A 826 36.77 -22.03 44.31
C ASP A 826 36.39 -20.56 44.08
N LEU A 827 35.19 -20.17 44.50
CA LEU A 827 34.71 -18.80 44.33
C LEU A 827 35.30 -17.82 45.36
N LYS A 828 35.91 -18.31 46.45
CA LYS A 828 36.59 -17.43 47.43
C LYS A 828 37.85 -16.84 46.82
N THR A 829 38.62 -17.71 46.17
CA THR A 829 39.92 -17.40 45.57
C THR A 829 39.83 -17.13 44.06
N ALA A 830 38.67 -17.36 43.44
CA ALA A 830 38.41 -17.18 42.01
C ALA A 830 39.33 -18.00 41.08
N ILE A 831 39.80 -19.15 41.56
CA ILE A 831 40.70 -20.05 40.81
C ILE A 831 40.05 -21.40 40.50
N ARG A 832 40.54 -22.02 39.42
CA ARG A 832 40.31 -23.43 39.13
C ARG A 832 41.09 -24.29 40.12
N LEU A 833 40.39 -25.15 40.86
CA LEU A 833 41.00 -26.04 41.85
C LEU A 833 41.62 -27.28 41.18
N TYR A 834 40.86 -28.01 40.37
CA TYR A 834 41.30 -29.22 39.67
C TYR A 834 40.23 -29.65 38.66
N VAL A 835 40.53 -30.67 37.84
CA VAL A 835 39.58 -31.30 36.91
C VAL A 835 39.39 -32.77 37.30
N LEU A 836 38.15 -33.22 37.27
CA LEU A 836 37.75 -34.60 37.49
C LEU A 836 37.47 -35.23 36.13
N GLU A 837 38.32 -36.17 35.72
CA GLU A 837 38.24 -36.87 34.45
C GLU A 837 37.84 -38.31 34.72
N GLY A 838 36.67 -38.75 34.23
CA GLY A 838 36.17 -40.10 34.52
C GLY A 838 35.05 -40.58 33.62
N HIS A 839 34.15 -39.68 33.18
CA HIS A 839 33.24 -40.00 32.10
C HIS A 839 33.99 -39.90 30.76
N LYS A 840 33.73 -40.85 29.86
CA LYS A 840 34.17 -40.90 28.45
C LYS A 840 33.17 -40.24 27.49
N ARG A 841 31.96 -39.93 27.97
CA ARG A 841 30.88 -39.23 27.25
C ARG A 841 30.41 -38.02 28.03
N ARG A 842 29.54 -37.22 27.41
CA ARG A 842 29.01 -35.99 28.00
C ARG A 842 28.37 -36.22 29.37
N ILE A 843 28.59 -35.27 30.27
CA ILE A 843 27.92 -35.24 31.57
C ILE A 843 26.49 -34.74 31.37
N SER A 844 25.52 -35.46 31.90
CA SER A 844 24.10 -35.11 31.84
C SER A 844 23.67 -34.27 33.05
N ALA A 845 24.19 -34.58 34.24
CA ALA A 845 23.93 -33.78 35.44
C ALA A 845 25.04 -33.99 36.50
N CYS A 846 25.19 -33.03 37.43
CA CYS A 846 26.01 -33.18 38.62
C CYS A 846 25.31 -32.61 39.87
N SER A 847 25.70 -33.08 41.07
CA SER A 847 25.21 -32.52 42.33
C SER A 847 26.14 -32.77 43.51
N PHE A 848 26.38 -31.75 44.32
CA PHE A 848 27.10 -31.83 45.59
C PHE A 848 26.24 -32.47 46.67
N SER A 849 26.89 -33.23 47.56
CA SER A 849 26.27 -33.65 48.81
C SER A 849 25.99 -32.44 49.71
N PRO A 850 24.98 -32.50 50.60
CA PRO A 850 24.66 -31.43 51.54
C PRO A 850 25.82 -31.01 52.46
N ASP A 851 26.74 -31.94 52.75
CA ASP A 851 27.95 -31.69 53.54
C ASP A 851 29.13 -31.11 52.72
N GLY A 852 28.98 -30.99 51.39
CA GLY A 852 29.98 -30.48 50.46
C GLY A 852 31.24 -31.36 50.32
N ARG A 853 31.22 -32.60 50.82
CA ARG A 853 32.38 -33.51 50.79
C ARG A 853 32.41 -34.38 49.54
N ARG A 854 31.27 -34.54 48.86
CA ARG A 854 31.11 -35.41 47.70
C ARG A 854 30.45 -34.66 46.54
N LEU A 855 30.78 -35.09 45.33
CA LEU A 855 30.12 -34.66 44.11
C LEU A 855 29.68 -35.91 43.35
N LEU A 856 28.43 -35.91 42.90
CA LEU A 856 27.90 -36.90 41.97
C LEU A 856 27.94 -36.36 40.56
N THR A 857 28.30 -37.20 39.61
CA THR A 857 28.19 -36.91 38.17
C THR A 857 27.47 -38.06 37.48
N LEU A 858 26.59 -37.74 36.55
CA LEU A 858 25.75 -38.68 35.83
C LEU A 858 25.99 -38.52 34.33
N SER A 859 26.21 -39.63 33.63
CA SER A 859 26.15 -39.69 32.17
C SER A 859 25.07 -40.68 31.74
N LEU A 860 24.07 -40.20 31.01
CA LEU A 860 23.01 -41.03 30.45
C LEU A 860 23.53 -41.90 29.30
N GLU A 861 24.42 -41.37 28.46
CA GLU A 861 25.02 -42.11 27.33
C GLU A 861 25.86 -43.30 27.80
N GLU A 862 26.50 -43.19 28.95
CA GLU A 862 27.25 -44.31 29.55
C GLU A 862 26.41 -45.18 30.47
N SER A 863 25.23 -44.68 30.85
CA SER A 863 24.42 -45.23 31.93
C SER A 863 25.22 -45.45 33.24
N VAL A 864 26.01 -44.44 33.63
CA VAL A 864 26.89 -44.50 34.81
C VAL A 864 26.76 -43.25 35.67
N VAL A 865 26.72 -43.45 36.99
CA VAL A 865 26.93 -42.41 38.01
C VAL A 865 28.31 -42.58 38.65
N LEU A 866 29.09 -41.51 38.69
CA LEU A 866 30.37 -41.46 39.40
C LEU A 866 30.24 -40.65 40.69
N VAL A 867 30.92 -41.10 41.73
CA VAL A 867 31.04 -40.40 43.01
C VAL A 867 32.47 -39.91 43.19
N TRP A 868 32.61 -38.63 43.49
CA TRP A 868 33.89 -37.97 43.70
C TRP A 868 34.01 -37.48 45.13
N LYS A 869 35.19 -37.62 45.72
CA LYS A 869 35.57 -36.91 46.95
C LYS A 869 36.08 -35.53 46.59
N VAL A 870 35.40 -34.51 47.09
CA VAL A 870 35.74 -33.10 46.79
C VAL A 870 36.15 -32.33 48.04
N GLY A 871 35.99 -32.90 49.25
CA GLY A 871 36.37 -32.27 50.53
C GLY A 871 37.85 -31.88 50.66
N SER A 872 38.14 -30.84 51.45
CA SER A 872 39.51 -30.41 51.74
C SER A 872 40.21 -31.48 52.59
N SER A 873 41.18 -32.18 52.00
CA SER A 873 42.02 -33.15 52.71
C SER A 873 43.33 -32.50 53.12
N PHE A 874 43.95 -32.94 54.21
CA PHE A 874 45.29 -32.46 54.64
C PHE A 874 46.33 -32.55 53.50
N SER A 875 46.17 -33.51 52.59
CA SER A 875 46.99 -33.66 51.38
C SER A 875 46.84 -32.52 50.35
N SER A 876 45.70 -31.82 50.31
CA SER A 876 45.50 -30.67 49.41
C SER A 876 46.34 -29.45 49.79
N PHE A 877 46.90 -29.40 51.01
CA PHE A 877 47.88 -28.39 51.40
C PHE A 877 49.25 -28.59 50.74
N PHE A 878 49.64 -29.84 50.46
CA PHE A 878 50.97 -30.17 49.93
C PHE A 878 51.00 -30.31 48.41
N ASN A 879 49.83 -30.35 47.75
CA ASN A 879 49.73 -30.42 46.30
C ASN A 879 48.54 -29.58 45.78
N PRO A 880 48.68 -28.23 45.74
CA PRO A 880 47.65 -27.35 45.21
C PRO A 880 47.43 -27.65 43.72
N GLY A 881 46.18 -27.86 43.31
CA GLY A 881 45.86 -28.18 41.91
C GLY A 881 45.52 -29.65 41.63
N ALA A 882 45.84 -30.57 42.56
CA ALA A 882 45.50 -31.99 42.42
C ALA A 882 44.15 -32.32 43.10
N PRO A 883 43.32 -33.18 42.50
CA PRO A 883 42.08 -33.63 43.15
C PRO A 883 42.41 -34.39 44.44
N PRO A 884 41.51 -34.36 45.45
CA PRO A 884 41.66 -35.18 46.66
C PRO A 884 41.84 -36.65 46.30
N ARG A 885 42.60 -37.43 47.10
CA ARG A 885 42.80 -38.86 46.85
C ARG A 885 41.44 -39.57 46.73
N GLN A 886 41.16 -40.06 45.52
CA GLN A 886 39.87 -40.68 45.22
C GLN A 886 39.76 -42.13 45.70
N GLY A 887 40.85 -42.83 45.97
CA GLY A 887 40.82 -44.25 46.33
C GLY A 887 42.08 -44.95 45.85
N HIS A 888 41.94 -46.19 45.36
CA HIS A 888 43.03 -46.97 44.75
C HIS A 888 43.23 -46.57 43.29
N GLY A 889 43.96 -45.48 43.05
CA GLY A 889 44.24 -44.93 41.72
C GLY A 889 43.96 -43.42 41.72
N GLY A 890 44.97 -42.59 41.41
CA GLY A 890 44.92 -41.14 41.68
C GLY A 890 43.80 -40.38 40.96
N SER A 891 43.45 -40.77 39.73
CA SER A 891 42.49 -40.09 38.85
C SER A 891 41.12 -40.76 38.79
N ASP A 892 40.99 -42.01 39.24
CA ASP A 892 39.75 -42.77 39.15
C ASP A 892 38.70 -42.25 40.13
N PRO A 893 37.40 -42.34 39.81
CA PRO A 893 36.32 -41.93 40.72
C PRO A 893 36.31 -42.78 42.01
N PHE A 894 35.83 -42.22 43.12
CA PHE A 894 35.76 -42.94 44.40
C PHE A 894 34.81 -44.14 44.35
N LYS A 895 33.68 -44.00 43.65
CA LYS A 895 32.75 -45.10 43.35
C LYS A 895 32.12 -44.91 41.97
N THR A 896 31.83 -46.02 41.32
CA THR A 896 31.15 -46.10 40.02
C THR A 896 29.90 -46.94 40.17
N PHE A 897 28.76 -46.41 39.76
CA PHE A 897 27.47 -47.08 39.78
C PHE A 897 26.91 -47.17 38.36
N PRO A 898 27.02 -48.33 37.69
CA PRO A 898 26.29 -48.55 36.45
C PRO A 898 24.80 -48.70 36.74
N PHE A 899 23.96 -48.19 35.85
CA PHE A 899 22.52 -48.38 35.85
C PHE A 899 22.05 -48.74 34.44
N ASN A 900 20.79 -49.13 34.30
CA ASN A 900 20.17 -49.31 32.99
C ASN A 900 18.72 -48.84 33.08
N VAL A 901 18.37 -47.81 32.30
CA VAL A 901 17.02 -47.22 32.23
C VAL A 901 16.31 -47.53 30.90
N GLY A 902 16.92 -48.34 30.02
CA GLY A 902 16.36 -48.65 28.70
C GLY A 902 16.09 -47.39 27.87
N GLU A 903 14.95 -47.36 27.18
CA GLU A 903 14.50 -46.24 26.34
C GLU A 903 14.29 -44.92 27.10
N GLU A 904 14.22 -44.94 28.45
CA GLU A 904 14.14 -43.69 29.22
C GLU A 904 15.46 -42.89 29.23
N ALA A 905 16.59 -43.52 28.85
CA ALA A 905 17.88 -42.84 28.71
C ALA A 905 17.98 -42.02 27.42
N ASP A 906 17.19 -42.35 26.40
CA ASP A 906 17.14 -41.64 25.12
C ASP A 906 16.32 -40.35 25.27
N MET A 907 17.04 -39.28 25.60
CA MET A 907 16.47 -37.94 25.78
C MET A 907 17.19 -36.90 24.96
N THR A 908 16.40 -35.97 24.43
CA THR A 908 16.95 -34.73 23.88
C THR A 908 17.65 -33.92 24.98
N VAL A 909 18.55 -33.05 24.57
CA VAL A 909 19.29 -32.19 25.50
C VAL A 909 18.34 -31.27 26.29
N THR A 910 17.26 -30.82 25.65
CA THR A 910 16.16 -30.06 26.26
C THR A 910 15.43 -30.85 27.34
N GLU A 911 15.08 -32.11 27.06
CA GLU A 911 14.43 -32.98 28.05
C GLU A 911 15.33 -33.26 29.26
N THR A 912 16.64 -33.33 29.05
CA THR A 912 17.61 -33.55 30.13
C THR A 912 17.57 -32.41 31.16
N PHE A 913 17.27 -31.16 30.74
CA PHE A 913 17.20 -30.00 31.64
C PHE A 913 16.06 -30.13 32.67
N ASP A 914 14.94 -30.73 32.28
CA ASP A 914 13.74 -30.77 33.11
C ASP A 914 13.53 -32.12 33.84
N LEU A 915 13.97 -33.22 33.23
CA LEU A 915 13.63 -34.58 33.65
C LEU A 915 14.70 -35.29 34.50
N VAL A 916 15.92 -34.73 34.61
CA VAL A 916 17.00 -35.29 35.42
C VAL A 916 17.20 -34.46 36.68
N LYS A 917 16.98 -35.06 37.85
CA LYS A 917 17.10 -34.36 39.15
C LYS A 917 17.77 -35.23 40.21
N PHE A 918 18.64 -34.60 40.99
CA PHE A 918 19.19 -35.18 42.22
C PHE A 918 18.38 -34.71 43.42
N GLU A 919 18.00 -35.64 44.30
CA GLU A 919 17.28 -35.37 45.53
C GLU A 919 18.01 -36.05 46.70
N TRP A 920 18.74 -35.26 47.49
CA TRP A 920 19.49 -35.76 48.64
C TRP A 920 18.56 -35.98 49.83
N THR A 921 18.52 -37.21 50.34
CA THR A 921 17.76 -37.60 51.55
C THR A 921 18.60 -37.56 52.83
N GLY A 922 19.93 -37.40 52.68
CA GLY A 922 20.91 -37.23 53.75
C GLY A 922 22.32 -37.06 53.15
N ASP A 923 23.34 -36.90 53.99
CA ASP A 923 24.72 -36.58 53.53
C ASP A 923 25.35 -37.64 52.62
N ARG A 924 24.85 -38.88 52.68
CA ARG A 924 25.38 -40.01 51.90
C ARG A 924 24.33 -40.70 51.03
N SER A 925 23.07 -40.30 51.08
CA SER A 925 21.97 -40.99 50.40
C SER A 925 21.25 -40.06 49.45
N VAL A 926 21.24 -40.43 48.17
CA VAL A 926 20.66 -39.62 47.09
C VAL A 926 19.64 -40.45 46.30
N ARG A 927 18.58 -39.79 45.84
CA ARG A 927 17.68 -40.30 44.81
C ARG A 927 17.93 -39.55 43.52
N VAL A 928 18.32 -40.27 42.47
CA VAL A 928 18.48 -39.75 41.12
C VAL A 928 17.20 -40.06 40.35
N LYS A 929 16.45 -39.03 39.98
CA LYS A 929 15.26 -39.17 39.14
C LYS A 929 15.65 -38.94 37.69
N ILE A 930 15.34 -39.90 36.83
CA ILE A 930 15.53 -39.84 35.38
C ILE A 930 14.16 -40.14 34.78
N ARG A 931 13.45 -39.12 34.29
CA ARG A 931 12.07 -39.21 33.78
C ARG A 931 11.13 -39.86 34.81
N HIS A 932 10.79 -41.15 34.69
CA HIS A 932 9.90 -41.87 35.60
C HIS A 932 10.64 -42.86 36.50
N SER A 933 11.91 -43.15 36.17
CA SER A 933 12.79 -44.01 36.95
C SER A 933 13.45 -43.26 38.11
N VAL A 934 13.55 -43.94 39.26
CA VAL A 934 14.19 -43.41 40.47
C VAL A 934 15.28 -44.38 40.93
N LEU A 935 16.53 -43.94 40.90
CA LEU A 935 17.68 -44.68 41.39
C LEU A 935 18.03 -44.19 42.79
N THR A 936 18.11 -45.09 43.77
CA THR A 936 18.56 -44.73 45.13
C THR A 936 19.99 -45.21 45.33
N LEU A 937 20.91 -44.29 45.60
CA LEU A 937 22.35 -44.56 45.71
C LEU A 937 22.86 -44.18 47.10
N SER A 938 23.74 -45.00 47.66
CA SER A 938 24.47 -44.70 48.90
C SER A 938 25.93 -44.41 48.58
N THR A 939 26.30 -43.14 48.66
CA THR A 939 27.63 -42.62 48.34
C THR A 939 28.69 -42.97 49.37
#